data_AF-A0A813LEU6-F1
#
_entry.id   AF-A0A813LEU6-F1
#
_cell.length_a   1.000
_cell.length_b   1.000
_cell.length_c   1.000
_cell.angle_alpha   90.00
_cell.angle_beta   90.00
_cell.angle_gamma   90.00
#
_symmetry.space_group_name_H-M   'P 1'
#
loop_
_entity.id
_entity.type
_entity.pdbx_description
1 polymer ?
#
loop_
_entity_poly.entity_id
_entity_poly.type
_entity_poly.pdbx_seq_one_letter_code
_entity_poly.pdbx_strand_id
1 'polypeptide(L)'
;FRALGGVRLATLMRKPLAGKYEAQCLDTGGIRLDDVEAGMVAEHIEFVKSRRLLMLYVVSGQASIELFPRGLGGLGASAVRLSPDGLLILDHQALSYKCRLSGEEPLVLQSWIAAMPEPNGLAVQEVRGPLHEDLVLSAPTPAGPGYLTMVTGLACRMACSEGTDQAWNSFLGNVDGYTVIPKLRFDVDVYYDEQGRHGSTRTKHSALFDDKYFLTFDHEFFGWTEEFTSGTSVLNRLAIDIGYDCIHRAGLRKKDILGQRIGFHIGHTGDFEGNIGRSPPTMLSYFLGTTGPATVVDTACSSALVSMNLGHQDCCLGRAHGVLVGGVNALTDVMPYIAMSSGRMISSRGRSRAFDHSADGYGRGEGFAAIFMEPSGENPIRAKEQALEWCRVAGSNIGQDGRSASITAPSGPAQTACIHACIREAGISPAEVSFGECHGTGTALGDPIEVGSSRIVMESARRSSQYIFGAAKSNVGHLELGAGTVGVLKVVLMLNHNACVANCHFYQLNEHFSVQGFPVMMPTELLPLAKERQTFAGVCSFGFGGTNARVELWARRRRFDPGSAPQVSPVGPQRRQESRPLQMEPILYSAQACPCCSGAMCWLCGVAIPDGSVSVPRQHRCCTVREESDNYKVCSNCYEGPYAYGIPEYQDVVNPHRTLYLIGSWTAWSGLEELELGLDGSYEFSIRLGESLCERFSLIVDMDRQLSVHPIHSDANEHARIEGPDRAGSEKYWLIDGRQDGATVGTHYRVSFTWGASWKSISWKLQAKETLLDA
;
A
#
# COMPACT_ATOMS: atom_id res chain seq x y z
N PHE A 1 33.63 -2.90 9.59
CA PHE A 1 33.17 -2.01 10.69
C PHE A 1 32.52 -2.85 11.78
N ARG A 2 33.20 -3.09 12.91
CA ARG A 2 32.52 -3.56 14.13
C ARG A 2 31.84 -2.36 14.79
N ALA A 3 30.64 -2.59 15.31
CA ALA A 3 29.68 -1.62 15.80
C ALA A 3 30.28 -0.45 16.59
N LEU A 4 30.01 0.77 16.15
CA LEU A 4 30.02 1.95 17.02
C LEU A 4 28.59 2.09 17.56
N GLY A 5 28.38 1.66 18.81
CA GLY A 5 27.12 1.85 19.51
C GLY A 5 26.82 3.35 19.66
N GLY A 6 25.62 3.76 19.24
CA GLY A 6 25.09 5.10 19.49
C GLY A 6 25.13 6.09 18.31
N VAL A 7 25.60 5.70 17.12
CA VAL A 7 25.66 6.61 15.96
C VAL A 7 24.40 6.50 15.11
N ARG A 8 23.62 7.59 15.00
CA ARG A 8 22.50 7.69 14.04
C ARG A 8 23.06 7.76 12.61
N LEU A 9 22.62 6.83 11.76
CA LEU A 9 22.96 6.75 10.33
C LEU A 9 21.73 7.13 9.51
N ALA A 10 21.89 8.01 8.53
CA ALA A 10 20.85 8.30 7.53
C ALA A 10 21.38 7.94 6.14
N THR A 11 20.71 7.03 5.43
CA THR A 11 21.17 6.50 4.14
C THR A 11 20.21 6.88 3.01
N LEU A 12 20.76 7.37 1.90
CA LEU A 12 20.07 7.73 0.66
C LEU A 12 20.66 6.90 -0.50
N MET A 13 19.80 6.34 -1.34
CA MET A 13 20.18 5.73 -2.62
C MET A 13 20.19 6.80 -3.72
N ARG A 14 21.28 6.91 -4.50
CA ARG A 14 21.35 7.81 -5.69
C ARG A 14 21.43 7.01 -6.99
N LYS A 15 20.54 7.32 -7.95
CA LYS A 15 20.71 7.14 -9.43
C LYS A 15 20.97 8.57 -10.01
N PRO A 16 21.65 8.77 -11.16
CA PRO A 16 22.14 10.09 -11.53
C PRO A 16 21.02 10.97 -12.10
N LEU A 17 20.83 12.15 -11.49
CA LEU A 17 20.22 13.32 -12.12
C LEU A 17 21.05 14.54 -11.71
N ALA A 18 21.70 15.19 -12.68
CA ALA A 18 22.55 16.35 -12.48
C ALA A 18 21.84 17.60 -13.04
N GLY A 19 21.51 18.57 -12.20
CA GLY A 19 20.91 19.82 -12.61
C GLY A 19 21.41 21.00 -11.79
N LYS A 20 21.47 22.19 -12.41
CA LYS A 20 21.84 23.48 -11.80
C LYS A 20 21.08 23.79 -10.49
N TYR A 21 19.89 23.23 -10.35
CA TYR A 21 19.04 23.23 -9.18
C TYR A 21 19.76 22.78 -7.89
N GLU A 22 20.55 21.70 -7.94
CA GLU A 22 21.27 21.20 -6.75
C GLU A 22 22.39 22.17 -6.33
N ALA A 23 22.91 22.99 -7.27
CA ALA A 23 23.85 24.07 -6.95
C ALA A 23 23.16 25.30 -6.33
N GLN A 24 21.86 25.51 -6.60
CA GLN A 24 21.04 26.55 -5.95
C GLN A 24 20.49 26.10 -4.59
N CYS A 25 20.12 24.84 -4.40
CA CYS A 25 19.70 24.32 -3.08
C CYS A 25 20.84 24.29 -2.05
N LEU A 26 22.11 24.35 -2.51
CA LEU A 26 23.29 24.46 -1.67
C LEU A 26 23.77 25.92 -1.52
N ASP A 27 23.19 26.87 -2.26
CA ASP A 27 23.38 28.30 -2.09
C ASP A 27 22.26 28.82 -1.17
N THR A 28 22.54 28.81 0.14
CA THR A 28 21.56 29.19 1.18
C THR A 28 21.38 30.72 1.22
N GLY A 29 20.87 31.31 0.14
CA GLY A 29 20.53 32.72 0.06
C GLY A 29 19.85 33.25 1.33
N GLY A 30 20.08 34.52 1.65
CA GLY A 30 19.72 35.13 2.94
C GLY A 30 18.29 34.85 3.38
N ILE A 31 18.16 34.35 4.62
CA ILE A 31 16.93 33.91 5.29
C ILE A 31 15.87 35.03 5.29
N ARG A 32 14.63 34.71 4.90
CA ARG A 32 13.47 35.63 5.01
C ARG A 32 12.81 35.48 6.38
N LEU A 33 12.16 36.54 6.87
CA LEU A 33 11.55 36.57 8.21
C LEU A 33 10.51 35.44 8.41
N ASP A 34 9.76 35.13 7.36
CA ASP A 34 8.68 34.12 7.40
C ASP A 34 9.21 32.69 7.68
N ASP A 35 10.46 32.41 7.30
CA ASP A 35 11.13 31.12 7.53
C ASP A 35 11.57 30.93 9.00
N VAL A 36 11.76 32.04 9.73
CA VAL A 36 12.18 32.04 11.15
C VAL A 36 11.00 31.80 12.08
N GLU A 37 9.81 32.26 11.72
CA GLU A 37 8.61 32.19 12.58
C GLU A 37 7.98 30.78 12.62
N ALA A 38 8.25 29.93 11.62
CA ALA A 38 7.61 28.61 11.50
C ALA A 38 8.36 27.43 12.18
N GLY A 39 9.53 27.66 12.79
CA GLY A 39 10.31 26.63 13.53
C GLY A 39 10.89 25.45 12.69
N MET A 40 10.29 25.11 11.55
CA MET A 40 10.72 24.02 10.65
C MET A 40 12.11 24.25 10.05
N VAL A 41 12.51 25.50 9.84
CA VAL A 41 13.81 25.87 9.27
C VAL A 41 14.92 25.75 10.32
N ALA A 42 14.64 26.05 11.59
CA ALA A 42 15.61 25.86 12.67
C ALA A 42 15.94 24.38 12.88
N GLU A 43 14.93 23.50 12.82
CA GLU A 43 15.09 22.05 12.93
C GLU A 43 15.78 21.43 11.71
N HIS A 44 15.48 21.90 10.50
CA HIS A 44 16.19 21.48 9.28
C HIS A 44 17.65 21.96 9.26
N ILE A 45 17.91 23.19 9.71
CA ILE A 45 19.26 23.74 9.83
C ILE A 45 20.06 23.03 10.94
N GLU A 46 19.45 22.71 12.09
CA GLU A 46 20.02 21.84 13.12
C GLU A 46 20.38 20.45 12.56
N PHE A 47 19.46 19.84 11.82
CA PHE A 47 19.67 18.55 11.15
C PHE A 47 20.82 18.62 10.14
N VAL A 48 20.90 19.66 9.32
CA VAL A 48 22.00 19.85 8.35
C VAL A 48 23.32 20.14 9.07
N LYS A 49 23.33 20.92 10.15
CA LYS A 49 24.50 21.20 11.00
C LYS A 49 25.00 19.96 11.75
N SER A 50 24.12 18.98 12.01
CA SER A 50 24.48 17.73 12.70
C SER A 50 25.30 16.75 11.83
N ARG A 51 25.35 16.94 10.50
CA ARG A 51 26.11 16.06 9.59
C ARG A 51 27.61 16.28 9.76
N ARG A 52 28.33 15.28 10.28
CA ARG A 52 29.79 15.35 10.47
C ARG A 52 30.53 14.59 9.36
N LEU A 53 30.32 13.28 9.24
CA LEU A 53 30.97 12.47 8.20
C LEU A 53 29.96 12.08 7.11
N LEU A 54 30.43 12.15 5.87
CA LEU A 54 29.76 11.62 4.69
C LEU A 54 30.44 10.33 4.26
N MET A 55 29.65 9.31 3.97
CA MET A 55 30.07 8.05 3.38
C MET A 55 29.47 7.90 1.98
N LEU A 56 30.31 7.60 0.99
CA LEU A 56 29.91 7.31 -0.39
C LEU A 56 30.44 5.93 -0.77
N TYR A 57 29.54 4.97 -0.98
CA TYR A 57 29.88 3.61 -1.40
C TYR A 57 29.35 3.32 -2.80
N VAL A 58 30.23 2.96 -3.72
CA VAL A 58 29.86 2.65 -5.11
C VAL A 58 29.45 1.20 -5.22
N VAL A 59 28.16 0.96 -5.48
CA VAL A 59 27.59 -0.39 -5.65
C VAL A 59 27.81 -0.89 -7.07
N SER A 60 27.65 -0.02 -8.08
CA SER A 60 27.87 -0.33 -9.49
C SER A 60 28.32 0.91 -10.26
N GLY A 61 29.07 0.71 -11.35
CA GLY A 61 29.68 1.80 -12.11
C GLY A 61 30.90 2.43 -11.44
N GLN A 62 31.30 3.63 -11.86
CA GLN A 62 32.42 4.40 -11.33
C GLN A 62 31.94 5.78 -10.86
N ALA A 63 32.48 6.25 -9.74
CA ALA A 63 32.22 7.59 -9.23
C ALA A 63 33.49 8.46 -9.29
N SER A 64 33.40 9.63 -9.92
CA SER A 64 34.41 10.68 -9.86
C SER A 64 33.94 11.78 -8.90
N ILE A 65 34.64 11.94 -7.79
CA ILE A 65 34.28 12.82 -6.69
C ILE A 65 35.29 13.95 -6.60
N GLU A 66 34.88 15.17 -6.93
CA GLU A 66 35.68 16.38 -6.70
C GLU A 66 35.41 16.90 -5.28
N LEU A 67 36.46 17.08 -4.48
CA LEU A 67 36.40 17.56 -3.10
C LEU A 67 36.89 19.01 -3.01
N PHE A 68 36.15 19.84 -2.28
CA PHE A 68 36.40 21.27 -2.12
C PHE A 68 36.50 21.60 -0.62
N PRO A 69 37.60 22.19 -0.14
CA PRO A 69 37.71 22.60 1.26
C PRO A 69 36.77 23.76 1.61
N ARG A 70 36.06 23.63 2.73
CA ARG A 70 35.19 24.67 3.32
C ARG A 70 36.03 25.56 4.25
N GLY A 71 35.85 26.88 4.19
CA GLY A 71 36.46 27.84 5.11
C GLY A 71 37.89 28.30 4.78
N LEU A 72 38.53 27.75 3.75
CA LEU A 72 39.84 28.19 3.26
C LEU A 72 39.70 28.69 1.82
N GLY A 73 39.49 29.99 1.65
CA GLY A 73 39.35 30.59 0.32
C GLY A 73 40.61 30.39 -0.52
N GLY A 74 40.47 29.73 -1.68
CA GLY A 74 41.50 29.69 -2.72
C GLY A 74 42.26 28.35 -2.93
N LEU A 75 41.91 27.26 -2.23
CA LEU A 75 42.48 25.94 -2.52
C LEU A 75 41.71 25.22 -3.64
N GLY A 76 42.45 24.63 -4.59
CA GLY A 76 41.88 23.90 -5.74
C GLY A 76 41.17 22.59 -5.34
N ALA A 77 40.21 22.17 -6.16
CA ALA A 77 39.47 20.93 -5.96
C ALA A 77 40.38 19.71 -6.14
N SER A 78 40.24 18.70 -5.27
CA SER A 78 40.95 17.42 -5.40
C SER A 78 40.00 16.33 -5.88
N ALA A 79 40.33 15.64 -6.97
CA ALA A 79 39.49 14.59 -7.53
C ALA A 79 39.87 13.21 -6.98
N VAL A 80 38.87 12.45 -6.52
CA VAL A 80 38.95 11.07 -6.07
C VAL A 80 38.10 10.22 -7.01
N ARG A 81 38.66 9.13 -7.53
CA ARG A 81 37.89 8.15 -8.31
C ARG A 81 37.63 6.91 -7.46
N LEU A 82 36.39 6.46 -7.43
CA LEU A 82 35.96 5.22 -6.79
C LEU A 82 35.50 4.23 -7.85
N SER A 83 36.07 3.04 -7.81
CA SER A 83 35.60 1.86 -8.54
C SER A 83 34.37 1.26 -7.84
N PRO A 84 33.69 0.26 -8.45
CA PRO A 84 32.76 -0.59 -7.70
C PRO A 84 33.42 -1.11 -6.43
N ASP A 85 32.64 -1.20 -5.36
CA ASP A 85 33.06 -1.49 -3.98
C ASP A 85 33.96 -0.44 -3.31
N GLY A 86 34.18 0.70 -3.97
CA GLY A 86 34.89 1.83 -3.41
C GLY A 86 34.08 2.56 -2.35
N LEU A 87 34.65 2.74 -1.16
CA LEU A 87 34.09 3.56 -0.08
C LEU A 87 34.95 4.82 0.11
N LEU A 88 34.33 6.00 0.01
CA LEU A 88 34.92 7.26 0.44
C LEU A 88 34.23 7.74 1.72
N ILE A 89 35.02 8.08 2.72
CA ILE A 89 34.56 8.76 3.93
C ILE A 89 35.23 10.13 3.97
N LEU A 90 34.44 11.19 4.11
CA LEU A 90 34.95 12.55 4.17
C LEU A 90 34.25 13.37 5.25
N ASP A 91 35.00 14.26 5.90
CA ASP A 91 34.45 15.23 6.84
C ASP A 91 33.68 16.29 6.06
N HIS A 92 32.36 16.27 6.18
CA HIS A 92 31.48 17.17 5.45
C HIS A 92 31.53 18.61 5.96
N GLN A 93 32.05 18.83 7.18
CA GLN A 93 32.24 20.17 7.70
C GLN A 93 33.50 20.81 7.12
N ALA A 94 34.53 19.99 6.88
CA ALA A 94 35.77 20.43 6.27
C ALA A 94 35.70 20.45 4.73
N LEU A 95 34.89 19.59 4.11
CA LEU A 95 34.87 19.36 2.66
C LEU A 95 33.44 19.36 2.09
N SER A 96 33.19 20.19 1.07
CA SER A 96 32.11 19.96 0.11
C SER A 96 32.59 19.03 -1.01
N TYR A 97 31.65 18.43 -1.74
CA TYR A 97 31.99 17.50 -2.80
C TYR A 97 31.02 17.62 -3.98
N LYS A 98 31.49 17.19 -5.15
CA LYS A 98 30.69 17.00 -6.36
C LYS A 98 30.94 15.59 -6.88
N CYS A 99 29.91 14.77 -6.94
CA CYS A 99 30.01 13.38 -7.41
C CYS A 99 29.46 13.26 -8.83
N ARG A 100 30.22 12.64 -9.73
CA ARG A 100 29.79 12.25 -11.08
C ARG A 100 29.83 10.75 -11.21
N LEU A 101 28.74 10.15 -11.66
CA LEU A 101 28.61 8.71 -11.86
C LEU A 101 28.77 8.35 -13.34
N SER A 102 29.37 7.21 -13.63
CA SER A 102 29.60 6.70 -14.99
C SER A 102 29.54 5.17 -15.03
N GLY A 103 29.18 4.58 -16.17
CA GLY A 103 28.99 3.13 -16.34
C GLY A 103 27.53 2.74 -16.65
N GLU A 104 27.29 1.46 -16.93
CA GLU A 104 25.92 0.92 -17.09
C GLU A 104 25.28 0.79 -15.70
N GLU A 105 24.16 1.50 -15.51
CA GLU A 105 23.40 1.57 -14.26
C GLU A 105 24.24 1.88 -13.00
N PRO A 106 24.89 3.06 -12.92
CA PRO A 106 25.74 3.35 -11.80
C PRO A 106 24.92 3.67 -10.54
N LEU A 107 25.25 3.01 -9.44
CA LEU A 107 24.57 3.13 -8.15
C LEU A 107 25.58 3.47 -7.06
N VAL A 108 25.28 4.52 -6.29
CA VAL A 108 26.07 4.91 -5.12
C VAL A 108 25.14 5.03 -3.91
N LEU A 109 25.53 4.36 -2.82
CA LEU A 109 24.93 4.52 -1.51
C LEU A 109 25.60 5.67 -0.80
N GLN A 110 24.81 6.64 -0.37
CA GLN A 110 25.26 7.79 0.39
C GLN A 110 24.74 7.69 1.81
N SER A 111 25.59 7.77 2.81
CA SER A 111 25.19 7.75 4.22
C SER A 111 25.87 8.85 5.02
N TRP A 112 25.25 9.29 6.11
CA TRP A 112 25.74 10.34 6.99
C TRP A 112 25.89 9.84 8.41
N ILE A 113 26.98 10.21 9.07
CA ILE A 113 27.19 10.01 10.51
C ILE A 113 26.93 11.35 11.22
N ALA A 114 25.88 11.37 12.04
CA ALA A 114 25.39 12.58 12.72
C ALA A 114 26.12 12.90 14.06
N ALA A 115 26.96 12.00 14.57
CA ALA A 115 27.71 12.21 15.80
C ALA A 115 29.10 11.56 15.72
N MET A 116 30.13 12.31 16.12
CA MET A 116 31.47 11.74 16.35
C MET A 116 31.48 11.07 17.73
N PRO A 117 31.91 9.81 17.87
CA PRO A 117 32.59 9.40 19.09
C PRO A 117 33.84 10.30 19.25
N GLU A 118 34.19 10.64 20.49
CA GLU A 118 35.37 11.43 20.89
C GLU A 118 36.56 11.36 19.89
N PRO A 119 37.16 12.50 19.48
CA PRO A 119 38.09 12.60 18.34
C PRO A 119 39.34 11.72 18.42
N ASN A 120 39.66 11.13 19.58
CA ASN A 120 40.87 10.34 19.82
C ASN A 120 40.69 8.82 19.64
N GLY A 121 39.53 8.32 19.20
CA GLY A 121 39.25 6.88 19.08
C GLY A 121 39.37 6.26 17.68
N LEU A 122 39.53 7.05 16.62
CA LEU A 122 39.56 6.54 15.24
C LEU A 122 41.00 6.15 14.83
N ALA A 123 41.36 4.89 15.05
CA ALA A 123 42.54 4.29 14.43
C ALA A 123 42.14 3.76 13.04
N VAL A 124 42.65 4.39 11.97
CA VAL A 124 42.57 3.85 10.62
C VAL A 124 43.70 2.83 10.45
N GLN A 125 43.35 1.56 10.29
CA GLN A 125 44.33 0.52 9.97
C GLN A 125 44.04 0.00 8.55
N GLU A 126 45.10 -0.11 7.74
CA GLU A 126 45.00 -0.68 6.40
C GLU A 126 44.72 -2.19 6.51
N VAL A 127 43.51 -2.61 6.17
CA VAL A 127 43.15 -4.03 6.10
C VAL A 127 43.42 -4.51 4.68
N ARG A 128 44.56 -5.17 4.46
CA ARG A 128 44.84 -5.89 3.22
C ARG A 128 44.43 -7.36 3.38
N GLY A 129 43.32 -7.71 2.74
CA GLY A 129 42.80 -9.07 2.64
C GLY A 129 41.57 -9.10 1.73
N PRO A 130 41.21 -10.26 1.14
CA PRO A 130 39.96 -10.38 0.40
C PRO A 130 38.77 -10.08 1.33
N LEU A 131 37.95 -9.08 0.99
CA LEU A 131 36.73 -8.66 1.71
C LEU A 131 35.62 -9.73 1.77
N HIS A 132 35.94 -10.96 1.36
CA HIS A 132 35.03 -12.11 1.34
C HIS A 132 35.16 -13.02 2.57
N GLU A 133 36.17 -12.84 3.41
CA GLU A 133 36.45 -13.75 4.53
C GLU A 133 36.31 -13.04 5.87
N ASP A 134 35.07 -13.03 6.38
CA ASP A 134 34.77 -12.97 7.82
C ASP A 134 33.29 -13.28 8.14
N LEU A 135 32.46 -13.54 7.12
CA LEU A 135 31.27 -14.38 7.30
C LEU A 135 31.72 -15.84 7.35
N VAL A 136 32.36 -16.24 8.45
CA VAL A 136 32.67 -17.65 8.71
C VAL A 136 31.35 -18.41 8.85
N LEU A 137 31.03 -19.04 7.73
CA LEU A 137 30.00 -20.02 7.50
C LEU A 137 30.53 -21.40 7.92
N SER A 138 30.41 -21.80 9.20
CA SER A 138 30.46 -23.23 9.53
C SER A 138 30.05 -23.55 10.97
N ALA A 139 28.88 -24.17 11.09
CA ALA A 139 28.71 -25.42 11.82
C ALA A 139 27.64 -26.25 11.06
N PRO A 140 27.67 -27.59 11.11
CA PRO A 140 26.54 -28.39 10.67
C PRO A 140 25.31 -27.94 11.45
N THR A 141 24.26 -27.53 10.73
CA THR A 141 22.98 -27.17 11.33
C THR A 141 22.40 -28.41 12.00
N PRO A 142 21.92 -28.35 13.26
CA PRO A 142 20.97 -29.34 13.76
C PRO A 142 19.83 -29.49 12.75
N ALA A 143 19.19 -30.66 12.68
CA ALA A 143 17.94 -30.76 11.95
C ALA A 143 17.01 -29.64 12.45
N GLY A 144 16.43 -28.85 11.53
CA GLY A 144 15.31 -27.99 11.90
C GLY A 144 14.29 -28.84 12.64
N PRO A 145 13.59 -28.31 13.63
CA PRO A 145 12.73 -29.15 14.44
C PRO A 145 11.68 -29.84 13.55
N GLY A 146 11.35 -31.08 13.89
CA GLY A 146 10.52 -32.01 13.11
C GLY A 146 9.04 -31.65 13.08
N TYR A 147 8.70 -30.38 12.81
CA TYR A 147 7.32 -29.90 12.78
C TYR A 147 6.62 -30.15 11.46
N LEU A 148 5.32 -30.41 11.57
CA LEU A 148 4.50 -31.06 10.57
C LEU A 148 3.75 -30.09 9.64
N THR A 149 3.98 -28.77 9.68
CA THR A 149 3.26 -27.82 8.80
C THR A 149 4.18 -26.77 8.15
N MET A 150 4.08 -26.66 6.83
CA MET A 150 4.75 -25.66 5.98
C MET A 150 3.73 -24.64 5.49
N VAL A 151 4.12 -23.37 5.43
CA VAL A 151 3.37 -22.33 4.70
C VAL A 151 3.85 -22.33 3.26
N THR A 152 2.95 -22.63 2.33
CA THR A 152 3.27 -22.83 0.91
C THR A 152 2.62 -21.80 -0.01
N GLY A 153 1.52 -21.16 0.43
CA GLY A 153 0.86 -20.09 -0.31
C GLY A 153 0.56 -18.87 0.58
N LEU A 154 0.65 -17.70 -0.02
CA LEU A 154 0.28 -16.41 0.58
C LEU A 154 -0.45 -15.57 -0.47
N ALA A 155 -1.57 -14.98 -0.09
CA ALA A 155 -2.22 -13.93 -0.86
C ALA A 155 -2.86 -12.93 0.10
N CYS A 156 -2.95 -11.67 -0.32
CA CYS A 156 -3.60 -10.67 0.51
C CYS A 156 -4.19 -9.54 -0.31
N ARG A 157 -5.22 -8.91 0.27
CA ARG A 157 -5.69 -7.59 -0.12
C ARG A 157 -6.02 -6.84 1.16
N MET A 158 -5.40 -5.70 1.36
CA MET A 158 -5.53 -4.85 2.54
C MET A 158 -5.07 -3.44 2.18
N ALA A 159 -5.08 -2.51 3.13
CA ALA A 159 -4.55 -1.18 2.89
C ALA A 159 -3.14 -1.21 2.27
N CYS A 160 -2.95 -0.40 1.23
CA CYS A 160 -1.71 -0.26 0.46
C CYS A 160 -1.17 -1.57 -0.16
N SER A 161 -1.99 -2.63 -0.28
CA SER A 161 -1.52 -3.95 -0.70
C SER A 161 -2.57 -4.78 -1.44
N GLU A 162 -2.29 -5.15 -2.68
CA GLU A 162 -3.08 -6.09 -3.51
C GLU A 162 -2.37 -7.43 -3.73
N GLY A 163 -1.32 -7.69 -2.95
CA GLY A 163 -0.50 -8.90 -3.02
C GLY A 163 0.71 -8.83 -2.11
N THR A 164 1.46 -9.92 -2.03
CA THR A 164 2.62 -10.07 -1.13
C THR A 164 3.72 -9.04 -1.39
N ASP A 165 3.98 -8.70 -2.65
CA ASP A 165 5.06 -7.79 -3.03
C ASP A 165 4.74 -6.34 -2.63
N GLN A 166 3.50 -5.92 -2.88
CA GLN A 166 3.02 -4.61 -2.44
C GLN A 166 2.96 -4.54 -0.91
N ALA A 167 2.52 -5.61 -0.24
CA ALA A 167 2.55 -5.69 1.22
C ALA A 167 3.96 -5.52 1.77
N TRP A 168 4.95 -6.21 1.18
CA TRP A 168 6.34 -6.07 1.59
C TRP A 168 6.85 -4.64 1.40
N ASN A 169 6.61 -4.04 0.24
CA ASN A 169 7.04 -2.67 -0.03
C ASN A 169 6.39 -1.66 0.93
N SER A 170 5.11 -1.84 1.25
CA SER A 170 4.38 -0.99 2.20
C SER A 170 4.94 -1.12 3.62
N PHE A 171 5.24 -2.33 4.10
CA PHE A 171 5.91 -2.52 5.39
C PHE A 171 7.33 -1.97 5.40
N LEU A 172 8.10 -2.21 4.33
CA LEU A 172 9.49 -1.75 4.19
C LEU A 172 9.58 -0.22 4.17
N GLY A 173 8.66 0.43 3.46
CA GLY A 173 8.54 1.90 3.41
C GLY A 173 7.92 2.52 4.65
N ASN A 174 7.51 1.71 5.64
CA ASN A 174 6.80 2.13 6.84
C ASN A 174 5.58 3.02 6.51
N VAL A 175 4.75 2.58 5.55
CA VAL A 175 3.61 3.35 5.04
C VAL A 175 2.50 3.42 6.08
N ASP A 176 1.95 4.64 6.28
CA ASP A 176 0.68 4.90 6.97
C ASP A 176 -0.46 4.60 5.98
N GLY A 177 -1.13 3.45 6.15
CA GLY A 177 -2.21 3.00 5.28
C GLY A 177 -3.60 3.54 5.64
N TYR A 178 -3.69 4.50 6.57
CA TYR A 178 -4.96 5.08 6.98
C TYR A 178 -5.40 6.21 6.05
N THR A 179 -6.67 6.19 5.68
CA THR A 179 -7.31 7.19 4.83
C THR A 179 -8.58 7.73 5.50
N VAL A 180 -9.14 8.83 5.00
CA VAL A 180 -10.48 9.26 5.41
C VAL A 180 -11.50 8.30 4.82
N ILE A 181 -12.49 7.89 5.60
CA ILE A 181 -13.56 6.97 5.18
C ILE A 181 -14.30 7.60 3.99
N PRO A 182 -14.29 6.96 2.79
CA PRO A 182 -14.96 7.49 1.61
C PRO A 182 -16.48 7.48 1.78
N LYS A 183 -17.15 8.45 1.16
CA LYS A 183 -18.63 8.49 1.08
C LYS A 183 -19.23 7.25 0.42
N LEU A 184 -18.46 6.54 -0.41
CA LEU A 184 -18.83 5.26 -1.01
C LEU A 184 -19.15 4.19 0.05
N ARG A 185 -18.55 4.28 1.25
CA ARG A 185 -18.88 3.40 2.38
C ARG A 185 -20.10 3.94 3.12
N PHE A 186 -19.97 5.15 3.66
CA PHE A 186 -21.05 5.93 4.28
C PHE A 186 -20.60 7.37 4.48
N ASP A 187 -21.54 8.30 4.66
CA ASP A 187 -21.21 9.70 4.92
C ASP A 187 -20.75 9.90 6.37
N VAL A 188 -19.45 9.74 6.61
CA VAL A 188 -18.85 9.83 7.95
C VAL A 188 -19.01 11.22 8.59
N ASP A 189 -19.17 12.28 7.79
CA ASP A 189 -19.30 13.64 8.30
C ASP A 189 -20.62 13.83 9.07
N VAL A 190 -21.67 13.09 8.71
CA VAL A 190 -22.98 13.10 9.40
C VAL A 190 -22.87 12.51 10.82
N TYR A 191 -21.99 11.53 10.99
CA TYR A 191 -21.86 10.77 12.24
C TYR A 191 -20.65 11.19 13.06
N TYR A 192 -19.73 11.99 12.53
CA TYR A 192 -18.51 12.35 13.23
C TYR A 192 -18.76 13.42 14.29
N ASP A 193 -18.18 13.18 15.47
CA ASP A 193 -18.11 14.15 16.54
C ASP A 193 -16.80 13.98 17.31
N GLU A 194 -16.02 15.04 17.39
CA GLU A 194 -14.74 15.07 18.10
C GLU A 194 -14.90 14.69 19.59
N GLN A 195 -16.04 15.05 20.19
CA GLN A 195 -16.36 14.76 21.59
C GLN A 195 -16.85 13.32 21.79
N GLY A 196 -17.22 12.63 20.70
CA GLY A 196 -17.74 11.27 20.71
C GLY A 196 -19.04 11.14 21.49
N ARG A 197 -20.03 12.03 21.26
CA ARG A 197 -21.36 11.93 21.87
C ARG A 197 -22.06 10.62 21.48
N HIS A 198 -23.06 10.23 22.26
CA HIS A 198 -23.85 9.03 21.95
C HIS A 198 -24.43 9.07 20.53
N GLY A 199 -24.26 8.00 19.76
CA GLY A 199 -24.71 7.93 18.36
C GLY A 199 -23.72 8.47 17.32
N SER A 200 -22.50 8.87 17.74
CA SER A 200 -21.47 9.42 16.85
C SER A 200 -20.21 8.54 16.81
N THR A 201 -19.43 8.68 15.73
CA THR A 201 -18.06 8.18 15.64
C THR A 201 -17.06 9.26 16.06
N ARG A 202 -16.02 8.87 16.81
CA ARG A 202 -14.92 9.79 17.18
C ARG A 202 -13.78 9.85 16.17
N THR A 203 -13.87 9.13 15.05
CA THR A 203 -12.86 9.12 14.00
C THR A 203 -13.49 9.18 12.62
N LYS A 204 -12.77 9.84 11.70
CA LYS A 204 -13.05 9.84 10.25
C LYS A 204 -12.13 8.92 9.45
N HIS A 205 -11.16 8.27 10.10
CA HIS A 205 -10.09 7.55 9.40
C HIS A 205 -10.21 6.03 9.57
N SER A 206 -9.78 5.29 8.54
CA SER A 206 -9.63 3.83 8.54
C SER A 206 -8.63 3.37 7.47
N ALA A 207 -8.08 2.18 7.66
CA ALA A 207 -7.18 1.57 6.69
C ALA A 207 -7.99 0.68 5.74
N LEU A 208 -8.16 1.15 4.49
CA LEU A 208 -9.08 0.56 3.53
C LEU A 208 -8.32 -0.08 2.36
N PHE A 209 -8.84 -1.19 1.82
CA PHE A 209 -8.39 -1.68 0.54
C PHE A 209 -9.02 -0.85 -0.60
N ASP A 210 -8.48 -0.94 -1.80
CA ASP A 210 -8.94 -0.14 -2.95
C ASP A 210 -10.45 -0.36 -3.24
N ASP A 211 -11.19 0.75 -3.33
CA ASP A 211 -12.63 0.81 -3.55
C ASP A 211 -13.09 0.04 -4.80
N LYS A 212 -12.24 -0.14 -5.81
CA LYS A 212 -12.59 -0.95 -6.98
C LYS A 212 -12.99 -2.38 -6.58
N TYR A 213 -12.26 -3.01 -5.65
CA TYR A 213 -12.55 -4.38 -5.20
C TYR A 213 -13.75 -4.49 -4.26
N PHE A 214 -14.23 -3.36 -3.76
CA PHE A 214 -15.48 -3.32 -3.03
C PHE A 214 -16.68 -3.50 -3.99
N LEU A 215 -16.54 -2.96 -5.21
CA LEU A 215 -17.58 -2.94 -6.23
C LEU A 215 -17.47 -4.12 -7.21
N THR A 216 -16.25 -4.52 -7.58
CA THR A 216 -16.00 -5.50 -8.65
C THR A 216 -15.77 -6.91 -8.10
N PHE A 217 -16.29 -7.91 -8.81
CA PHE A 217 -16.01 -9.33 -8.56
C PHE A 217 -16.24 -10.14 -9.85
N ASP A 218 -15.30 -11.02 -10.21
CA ASP A 218 -15.40 -11.89 -11.40
C ASP A 218 -16.32 -13.09 -11.12
N HIS A 219 -17.63 -12.85 -11.19
CA HIS A 219 -18.61 -13.89 -10.90
C HIS A 219 -18.64 -15.01 -11.95
N GLU A 220 -18.32 -14.71 -13.21
CA GLU A 220 -18.29 -15.70 -14.28
C GLU A 220 -17.23 -16.77 -14.02
N PHE A 221 -16.05 -16.36 -13.56
CA PHE A 221 -14.98 -17.28 -13.17
C PHE A 221 -15.43 -18.27 -12.09
N PHE A 222 -16.20 -17.80 -11.10
CA PHE A 222 -16.74 -18.63 -10.02
C PHE A 222 -18.02 -19.40 -10.39
N GLY A 223 -18.52 -19.24 -11.62
CA GLY A 223 -19.75 -19.89 -12.10
C GLY A 223 -21.01 -19.36 -11.43
N TRP A 224 -21.00 -18.09 -11.03
CA TRP A 224 -22.10 -17.43 -10.32
C TRP A 224 -22.92 -16.57 -11.27
N THR A 225 -24.22 -16.46 -11.00
CA THR A 225 -25.11 -15.51 -11.69
C THR A 225 -24.93 -14.11 -11.12
N GLU A 226 -25.29 -13.08 -11.89
CA GLU A 226 -25.30 -11.69 -11.40
C GLU A 226 -26.22 -11.51 -10.20
N GLU A 227 -27.39 -12.15 -10.21
CA GLU A 227 -28.35 -12.14 -9.11
C GLU A 227 -27.73 -12.72 -7.83
N PHE A 228 -27.07 -13.87 -7.93
CA PHE A 228 -26.41 -14.49 -6.79
C PHE A 228 -25.26 -13.63 -6.26
N THR A 229 -24.49 -13.03 -7.16
CA THR A 229 -23.35 -12.17 -6.81
C THR A 229 -23.80 -10.89 -6.10
N SER A 230 -24.87 -10.26 -6.59
CA SER A 230 -25.44 -9.03 -6.01
C SER A 230 -25.97 -9.27 -4.60
N GLY A 231 -26.50 -10.45 -4.33
CA GLY A 231 -26.92 -10.87 -2.98
C GLY A 231 -25.80 -11.36 -2.07
N THR A 232 -24.54 -11.41 -2.54
CA THR A 232 -23.40 -11.92 -1.78
C THR A 232 -22.56 -10.80 -1.18
N SER A 233 -22.34 -10.86 0.13
CA SER A 233 -21.59 -9.84 0.87
C SER A 233 -20.17 -9.63 0.30
N VAL A 234 -19.63 -8.41 0.47
CA VAL A 234 -18.25 -8.08 0.09
C VAL A 234 -17.25 -9.00 0.79
N LEU A 235 -17.49 -9.34 2.07
CA LEU A 235 -16.61 -10.25 2.82
C LEU A 235 -16.52 -11.62 2.14
N ASN A 236 -17.65 -12.15 1.68
CA ASN A 236 -17.71 -13.44 0.99
C ASN A 236 -16.96 -13.39 -0.35
N ARG A 237 -17.24 -12.37 -1.17
CA ARG A 237 -16.57 -12.16 -2.47
C ARG A 237 -15.05 -12.02 -2.30
N LEU A 238 -14.62 -11.20 -1.35
CA LEU A 238 -13.22 -10.97 -1.03
C LEU A 238 -12.50 -12.25 -0.56
N ALA A 239 -13.13 -13.01 0.33
CA ALA A 239 -12.54 -14.24 0.86
C ALA A 239 -12.38 -15.33 -0.20
N ILE A 240 -13.31 -15.42 -1.15
CA ILE A 240 -13.25 -16.42 -2.23
C ILE A 240 -12.20 -16.05 -3.27
N ASP A 241 -12.16 -14.79 -3.70
CA ASP A 241 -11.20 -14.28 -4.69
C ASP A 241 -9.75 -14.52 -4.23
N ILE A 242 -9.41 -13.99 -3.06
CA ILE A 242 -8.06 -14.12 -2.50
C ILE A 242 -7.78 -15.54 -2.02
N GLY A 243 -8.82 -16.27 -1.57
CA GLY A 243 -8.69 -17.67 -1.19
C GLY A 243 -8.24 -18.54 -2.37
N TYR A 244 -8.85 -18.32 -3.54
CA TYR A 244 -8.43 -18.96 -4.78
C TYR A 244 -7.01 -18.55 -5.19
N ASP A 245 -6.69 -17.25 -5.20
CA ASP A 245 -5.35 -16.74 -5.53
C ASP A 245 -4.26 -17.36 -4.63
N CYS A 246 -4.53 -17.51 -3.33
CA CYS A 246 -3.60 -18.13 -2.39
C CYS A 246 -3.27 -19.59 -2.76
N ILE A 247 -4.29 -20.38 -3.09
CA ILE A 247 -4.12 -21.78 -3.51
C ILE A 247 -3.40 -21.85 -4.86
N HIS A 248 -3.74 -20.96 -5.79
CA HIS A 248 -3.07 -20.87 -7.07
C HIS A 248 -1.58 -20.53 -6.92
N ARG A 249 -1.25 -19.55 -6.08
CA ARG A 249 0.13 -19.14 -5.74
C ARG A 249 0.89 -20.22 -4.98
N ALA A 250 0.21 -21.10 -4.25
CA ALA A 250 0.82 -22.29 -3.68
C ALA A 250 1.26 -23.29 -4.77
N GLY A 251 0.89 -23.08 -6.04
CA GLY A 251 1.22 -23.94 -7.18
C GLY A 251 0.20 -25.06 -7.42
N LEU A 252 -1.00 -24.96 -6.86
CA LEU A 252 -2.05 -25.96 -6.98
C LEU A 252 -3.09 -25.51 -8.01
N ARG A 253 -3.46 -26.42 -8.94
CA ARG A 253 -4.55 -26.16 -9.89
C ARG A 253 -5.80 -26.86 -9.41
N LYS A 254 -6.97 -26.28 -9.71
CA LYS A 254 -8.29 -26.86 -9.39
C LYS A 254 -8.42 -28.35 -9.75
N LYS A 255 -7.92 -28.76 -10.93
CA LYS A 255 -7.95 -30.16 -11.37
C LYS A 255 -7.09 -31.12 -10.52
N ASP A 256 -6.02 -30.62 -9.92
CA ASP A 256 -5.09 -31.43 -9.13
C ASP A 256 -5.62 -31.66 -7.71
N ILE A 257 -6.44 -30.73 -7.20
CA ILE A 257 -7.01 -30.78 -5.85
C ILE A 257 -8.47 -31.27 -5.82
N LEU A 258 -9.08 -31.52 -6.98
CA LEU A 258 -10.44 -32.03 -7.07
C LEU A 258 -10.56 -33.37 -6.31
N GLY A 259 -11.53 -33.46 -5.39
CA GLY A 259 -11.75 -34.62 -4.52
C GLY A 259 -10.74 -34.77 -3.37
N GLN A 260 -9.67 -33.97 -3.33
CA GLN A 260 -8.66 -34.03 -2.28
C GLN A 260 -9.17 -33.40 -0.98
N ARG A 261 -8.55 -33.78 0.14
CA ARG A 261 -8.91 -33.27 1.48
C ARG A 261 -8.28 -31.90 1.73
N ILE A 262 -8.60 -30.93 0.88
CA ILE A 262 -8.22 -29.53 1.12
C ILE A 262 -9.25 -28.91 2.07
N GLY A 263 -8.78 -28.37 3.19
CA GLY A 263 -9.61 -27.73 4.19
C GLY A 263 -9.60 -26.19 4.12
N PHE A 264 -10.56 -25.57 4.78
CA PHE A 264 -10.75 -24.12 4.86
C PHE A 264 -11.22 -23.74 6.26
N HIS A 265 -10.43 -22.95 6.99
CA HIS A 265 -10.83 -22.34 8.26
C HIS A 265 -10.72 -20.83 8.12
N ILE A 266 -11.84 -20.12 8.13
CA ILE A 266 -11.86 -18.68 7.87
C ILE A 266 -12.60 -17.94 8.98
N GLY A 267 -11.93 -16.95 9.55
CA GLY A 267 -12.52 -15.95 10.44
C GLY A 267 -13.57 -15.12 9.72
N HIS A 268 -14.84 -15.23 10.13
CA HIS A 268 -15.98 -14.53 9.49
C HIS A 268 -17.12 -14.34 10.50
N THR A 269 -17.80 -13.19 10.48
CA THR A 269 -18.88 -12.82 11.44
C THR A 269 -20.20 -13.58 11.26
N GLY A 270 -20.23 -14.59 10.38
CA GLY A 270 -21.45 -15.36 10.08
C GLY A 270 -22.66 -14.52 9.63
N ASP A 271 -22.46 -13.35 9.03
CA ASP A 271 -23.55 -12.49 8.57
C ASP A 271 -24.26 -13.14 7.35
N PHE A 272 -25.26 -13.98 7.64
CA PHE A 272 -25.98 -14.82 6.69
C PHE A 272 -27.39 -14.32 6.40
N GLU A 273 -27.72 -13.05 6.65
CA GLU A 273 -29.04 -12.52 6.29
C GLU A 273 -29.31 -12.78 4.80
N GLY A 274 -30.25 -13.71 4.52
CA GLY A 274 -30.60 -14.16 3.18
C GLY A 274 -29.76 -15.29 2.56
N ASN A 275 -28.69 -15.78 3.20
CA ASN A 275 -27.74 -16.76 2.62
C ASN A 275 -27.31 -17.86 3.60
N ILE A 276 -28.27 -18.52 4.27
CA ILE A 276 -28.02 -19.64 5.18
C ILE A 276 -27.21 -20.75 4.47
N GLY A 277 -26.05 -21.11 5.02
CA GLY A 277 -25.19 -22.19 4.52
C GLY A 277 -24.17 -21.79 3.44
N ARG A 278 -24.08 -20.51 3.07
CA ARG A 278 -23.14 -20.00 2.04
C ARG A 278 -22.03 -19.16 2.68
N SER A 279 -21.16 -19.82 3.44
CA SER A 279 -19.96 -19.19 4.00
C SER A 279 -18.75 -19.33 3.07
N PRO A 280 -17.71 -18.48 3.19
CA PRO A 280 -16.54 -18.56 2.32
C PRO A 280 -15.85 -19.94 2.32
N PRO A 281 -15.65 -20.62 3.48
CA PRO A 281 -15.12 -21.99 3.50
C PRO A 281 -15.94 -22.97 2.66
N THR A 282 -17.27 -22.94 2.78
CA THR A 282 -18.17 -23.83 2.05
C THR A 282 -18.17 -23.51 0.55
N MET A 283 -18.18 -22.22 0.19
CA MET A 283 -18.17 -21.77 -1.19
C MET A 283 -16.86 -22.11 -1.91
N LEU A 284 -15.71 -21.92 -1.25
CA LEU A 284 -14.41 -22.34 -1.78
C LEU A 284 -14.34 -23.86 -1.96
N SER A 285 -14.79 -24.61 -0.95
CA SER A 285 -14.79 -26.08 -1.01
C SER A 285 -15.68 -26.60 -2.15
N TYR A 286 -16.86 -26.02 -2.32
CA TYR A 286 -17.77 -26.32 -3.43
C TYR A 286 -17.15 -25.96 -4.78
N PHE A 287 -16.61 -24.75 -4.92
CA PHE A 287 -16.02 -24.29 -6.17
C PHE A 287 -14.81 -25.13 -6.60
N LEU A 288 -13.98 -25.55 -5.65
CA LEU A 288 -12.79 -26.37 -5.92
C LEU A 288 -13.09 -27.88 -5.97
N GLY A 289 -14.27 -28.29 -5.50
CA GLY A 289 -14.69 -29.68 -5.40
C GLY A 289 -13.85 -30.49 -4.42
N THR A 290 -13.41 -29.87 -3.33
CA THR A 290 -12.55 -30.46 -2.30
C THR A 290 -13.39 -31.07 -1.16
N THR A 291 -12.80 -31.98 -0.39
CA THR A 291 -13.53 -32.79 0.61
C THR A 291 -12.98 -32.63 2.03
N GLY A 292 -12.10 -31.66 2.27
CA GLY A 292 -11.56 -31.38 3.60
C GLY A 292 -12.51 -30.58 4.50
N PRO A 293 -12.13 -30.35 5.77
CA PRO A 293 -12.93 -29.57 6.72
C PRO A 293 -13.20 -28.14 6.24
N ALA A 294 -14.41 -27.63 6.40
CA ALA A 294 -14.78 -26.26 6.05
C ALA A 294 -15.48 -25.59 7.24
N THR A 295 -14.82 -24.61 7.88
CA THR A 295 -15.26 -24.05 9.16
C THR A 295 -15.20 -22.52 9.15
N VAL A 296 -16.28 -21.90 9.64
CA VAL A 296 -16.30 -20.48 10.00
C VAL A 296 -15.86 -20.35 11.46
N VAL A 297 -14.94 -19.43 11.72
CA VAL A 297 -14.44 -19.16 13.06
C VAL A 297 -14.84 -17.74 13.48
N ASP A 298 -15.40 -17.59 14.66
CA ASP A 298 -15.60 -16.28 15.29
C ASP A 298 -15.15 -16.32 16.75
N THR A 299 -13.95 -15.78 16.98
CA THR A 299 -13.42 -15.47 18.30
C THR A 299 -13.01 -13.99 18.35
N ALA A 300 -13.76 -13.14 17.64
CA ALA A 300 -13.44 -11.74 17.40
C ALA A 300 -12.02 -11.55 16.83
N CYS A 301 -11.21 -10.68 17.43
CA CYS A 301 -9.89 -10.28 16.92
C CYS A 301 -8.88 -11.43 16.80
N SER A 302 -9.10 -12.57 17.47
CA SER A 302 -8.22 -13.75 17.39
C SER A 302 -8.63 -14.75 16.31
N SER A 303 -9.75 -14.55 15.61
CA SER A 303 -10.35 -15.53 14.68
C SER A 303 -9.37 -16.06 13.63
N ALA A 304 -8.56 -15.19 13.02
CA ALA A 304 -7.56 -15.61 12.03
C ALA A 304 -6.47 -16.53 12.60
N LEU A 305 -6.00 -16.30 13.84
CA LEU A 305 -5.01 -17.19 14.45
C LEU A 305 -5.63 -18.47 15.01
N VAL A 306 -6.88 -18.42 15.48
CA VAL A 306 -7.63 -19.64 15.83
C VAL A 306 -7.85 -20.50 14.58
N SER A 307 -8.20 -19.88 13.45
CA SER A 307 -8.29 -20.57 12.15
C SER A 307 -6.96 -21.22 11.75
N MET A 308 -5.84 -20.51 11.95
CA MET A 308 -4.51 -21.05 11.73
C MET A 308 -4.16 -22.20 12.67
N ASN A 309 -4.58 -22.14 13.95
CA ASN A 309 -4.44 -23.24 14.90
C ASN A 309 -5.19 -24.49 14.42
N LEU A 310 -6.45 -24.36 14.03
CA LEU A 310 -7.25 -25.47 13.50
C LEU A 310 -6.59 -26.08 12.26
N GLY A 311 -6.12 -25.25 11.33
CA GLY A 311 -5.42 -25.73 10.14
C GLY A 311 -4.11 -26.45 10.46
N HIS A 312 -3.33 -25.93 11.42
CA HIS A 312 -2.11 -26.59 11.89
C HIS A 312 -2.43 -27.97 12.46
N GLN A 313 -3.46 -28.08 13.33
CA GLN A 313 -3.88 -29.36 13.90
C GLN A 313 -4.38 -30.34 12.83
N ASP A 314 -5.15 -29.87 11.84
CA ASP A 314 -5.63 -30.73 10.76
C ASP A 314 -4.50 -31.27 9.88
N CYS A 315 -3.44 -30.47 9.64
CA CYS A 315 -2.23 -30.95 8.98
C CYS A 315 -1.48 -31.97 9.84
N CYS A 316 -1.25 -31.65 11.12
CA CYS A 316 -0.54 -32.52 12.06
C CYS A 316 -1.24 -33.88 12.27
N LEU A 317 -2.57 -33.90 12.28
CA LEU A 317 -3.39 -35.10 12.46
C LEU A 317 -3.70 -35.84 11.14
N GLY A 318 -3.20 -35.35 10.00
CA GLY A 318 -3.45 -35.94 8.68
C GLY A 318 -4.90 -35.86 8.20
N ARG A 319 -5.70 -34.96 8.80
CA ARG A 319 -7.11 -34.74 8.45
C ARG A 319 -7.25 -34.00 7.12
N ALA A 320 -6.29 -33.14 6.80
CA ALA A 320 -6.23 -32.39 5.54
C ALA A 320 -4.89 -32.62 4.82
N HIS A 321 -4.92 -32.62 3.49
CA HIS A 321 -3.72 -32.63 2.63
C HIS A 321 -3.13 -31.24 2.44
N GLY A 322 -3.95 -30.21 2.69
CA GLY A 322 -3.58 -28.81 2.75
C GLY A 322 -4.77 -28.03 3.28
N VAL A 323 -4.53 -26.84 3.81
CA VAL A 323 -5.58 -26.05 4.45
C VAL A 323 -5.35 -24.57 4.20
N LEU A 324 -6.41 -23.88 3.79
CA LEU A 324 -6.43 -22.43 3.72
C LEU A 324 -6.93 -21.87 5.06
N VAL A 325 -6.17 -20.93 5.62
CA VAL A 325 -6.48 -20.25 6.87
C VAL A 325 -6.42 -18.74 6.71
N GLY A 326 -7.24 -18.03 7.49
CA GLY A 326 -7.19 -16.58 7.62
C GLY A 326 -8.44 -16.02 8.27
N GLY A 327 -8.64 -14.70 8.16
CA GLY A 327 -9.89 -14.05 8.54
C GLY A 327 -10.13 -12.82 7.70
N VAL A 328 -11.38 -12.58 7.31
CA VAL A 328 -11.77 -11.50 6.40
C VAL A 328 -12.53 -10.42 7.16
N ASN A 329 -12.28 -9.17 6.81
CA ASN A 329 -13.03 -8.03 7.33
C ASN A 329 -13.30 -7.00 6.24
N ALA A 330 -14.48 -6.38 6.27
CA ALA A 330 -14.84 -5.24 5.43
C ALA A 330 -15.64 -4.22 6.24
N LEU A 331 -15.41 -2.93 5.97
CA LEU A 331 -15.95 -1.82 6.75
C LEU A 331 -17.13 -1.19 5.99
N THR A 332 -18.27 -1.86 6.00
CA THR A 332 -19.46 -1.50 5.18
C THR A 332 -20.46 -0.59 5.88
N ASP A 333 -20.43 -0.50 7.22
CA ASP A 333 -21.45 0.17 8.02
C ASP A 333 -20.82 1.07 9.11
N VAL A 334 -21.50 2.17 9.43
CA VAL A 334 -21.11 3.14 10.47
C VAL A 334 -21.43 2.65 11.90
N MET A 335 -22.41 1.78 12.07
CA MET A 335 -22.89 1.29 13.36
C MET A 335 -21.78 0.65 14.21
N PRO A 336 -20.88 -0.19 13.68
CA PRO A 336 -19.72 -0.66 14.45
C PRO A 336 -18.80 0.48 14.90
N TYR A 337 -18.61 1.55 14.11
CA TYR A 337 -17.82 2.71 14.54
C TYR A 337 -18.47 3.44 15.71
N ILE A 338 -19.80 3.63 15.67
CA ILE A 338 -20.56 4.27 16.75
C ILE A 338 -20.50 3.42 18.04
N ALA A 339 -20.70 2.11 17.91
CA ALA A 339 -20.65 1.18 19.05
C ALA A 339 -19.26 1.18 19.70
N MET A 340 -18.21 1.06 18.89
CA MET A 340 -16.82 1.04 19.37
C MET A 340 -16.35 2.40 19.89
N SER A 341 -16.87 3.51 19.35
CA SER A 341 -16.65 4.86 19.88
C SER A 341 -17.24 5.01 21.27
N SER A 342 -18.46 4.49 21.48
CA SER A 342 -19.13 4.50 22.79
C SER A 342 -18.35 3.70 23.83
N GLY A 343 -17.73 2.59 23.42
CA GLY A 343 -16.82 1.80 24.26
C GLY A 343 -15.39 2.34 24.36
N ARG A 344 -15.08 3.48 23.72
CA ARG A 344 -13.73 4.08 23.62
C ARG A 344 -12.66 3.09 23.13
N MET A 345 -13.03 2.15 22.28
CA MET A 345 -12.10 1.13 21.76
C MET A 345 -11.25 1.67 20.59
N ILE A 346 -11.82 2.58 19.79
CA ILE A 346 -11.14 3.15 18.62
C ILE A 346 -10.48 4.49 18.93
N SER A 347 -9.32 4.72 18.31
CA SER A 347 -8.54 5.95 18.42
C SER A 347 -9.33 7.14 17.90
N SER A 348 -9.31 8.26 18.63
CA SER A 348 -9.87 9.54 18.16
C SER A 348 -9.15 10.07 16.91
N ARG A 349 -7.88 9.71 16.76
CA ARG A 349 -7.04 10.07 15.60
C ARG A 349 -7.04 9.00 14.51
N GLY A 350 -7.81 7.92 14.71
CA GLY A 350 -8.04 6.84 13.76
C GLY A 350 -6.82 6.01 13.38
N ARG A 351 -5.77 5.99 14.21
CA ARG A 351 -4.52 5.25 13.98
C ARG A 351 -4.16 4.41 15.19
N SER A 352 -3.64 3.20 14.97
CA SER A 352 -3.12 2.33 16.03
C SER A 352 -1.68 2.74 16.36
N ARG A 353 -1.46 3.41 17.49
CA ARG A 353 -0.13 3.86 17.94
C ARG A 353 0.48 2.89 18.93
N ALA A 354 0.72 1.66 18.49
CA ALA A 354 1.24 0.60 19.35
C ALA A 354 2.52 1.05 20.08
N PHE A 355 2.56 0.82 21.39
CA PHE A 355 3.67 1.10 22.30
C PHE A 355 3.95 2.59 22.59
N ASP A 356 3.28 3.51 21.89
CA ASP A 356 3.53 4.94 22.02
C ASP A 356 2.77 5.54 23.23
N HIS A 357 3.33 6.57 23.86
CA HIS A 357 2.70 7.30 24.96
C HIS A 357 1.32 7.87 24.59
N SER A 358 1.09 8.15 23.29
CA SER A 358 -0.16 8.71 22.77
C SER A 358 -1.18 7.66 22.31
N ALA A 359 -0.96 6.38 22.66
CA ALA A 359 -1.88 5.26 22.45
C ALA A 359 -3.27 5.51 23.10
N ASP A 360 -4.30 5.72 22.28
CA ASP A 360 -5.66 6.07 22.72
C ASP A 360 -6.76 5.14 22.20
N GLY A 361 -6.38 4.01 21.59
CA GLY A 361 -7.28 3.08 20.90
C GLY A 361 -6.71 2.62 19.57
N TYR A 362 -7.42 1.72 18.89
CA TYR A 362 -6.98 1.23 17.57
C TYR A 362 -7.65 1.98 16.42
N GLY A 363 -6.98 2.05 15.27
CA GLY A 363 -7.63 2.42 14.01
C GLY A 363 -8.17 1.18 13.30
N ARG A 364 -9.41 1.22 12.80
CA ARG A 364 -10.04 0.08 12.10
C ARG A 364 -9.40 -0.14 10.72
N GLY A 365 -9.38 -1.39 10.27
CA GLY A 365 -8.91 -1.76 8.93
C GLY A 365 -9.74 -2.88 8.30
N GLU A 366 -9.67 -2.98 6.97
CA GLU A 366 -10.30 -4.03 6.18
C GLU A 366 -9.33 -4.78 5.28
N GLY A 367 -9.74 -5.99 4.88
CA GLY A 367 -8.98 -6.85 4.00
C GLY A 367 -9.05 -8.32 4.36
N PHE A 368 -8.23 -9.10 3.67
CA PHE A 368 -8.02 -10.51 3.93
C PHE A 368 -6.57 -10.88 3.63
N ALA A 369 -5.92 -11.54 4.58
CA ALA A 369 -4.62 -12.20 4.39
C ALA A 369 -4.85 -13.71 4.49
N ALA A 370 -4.76 -14.39 3.34
CA ALA A 370 -4.96 -15.82 3.21
C ALA A 370 -3.61 -16.56 3.21
N ILE A 371 -3.56 -17.65 3.95
CA ILE A 371 -2.36 -18.47 4.12
C ILE A 371 -2.72 -19.91 3.79
N PHE A 372 -1.99 -20.52 2.86
CA PHE A 372 -2.13 -21.94 2.54
C PHE A 372 -1.03 -22.73 3.23
N MET A 373 -1.43 -23.76 3.97
CA MET A 373 -0.55 -24.62 4.75
C MET A 373 -0.65 -26.06 4.30
N GLU A 374 0.49 -26.76 4.27
CA GLU A 374 0.59 -28.17 3.92
C GLU A 374 1.36 -28.96 4.98
N PRO A 375 1.11 -30.27 5.12
CA PRO A 375 1.96 -31.12 5.92
C PRO A 375 3.43 -31.09 5.46
N SER A 376 4.38 -31.03 6.39
CA SER A 376 5.83 -31.05 6.09
C SER A 376 6.36 -32.38 5.57
N GLY A 377 5.56 -33.45 5.69
CA GLY A 377 5.91 -34.82 5.30
C GLY A 377 5.51 -35.15 3.86
N GLU A 378 5.33 -36.44 3.58
CA GLU A 378 4.72 -36.90 2.33
C GLU A 378 3.31 -36.32 2.18
N ASN A 379 3.02 -35.76 1.00
CA ASN A 379 1.73 -35.16 0.69
C ASN A 379 1.11 -35.87 -0.52
N PRO A 380 -0.14 -36.37 -0.45
CA PRO A 380 -0.76 -37.06 -1.57
C PRO A 380 -1.10 -36.17 -2.77
N ILE A 381 -1.11 -34.83 -2.62
CA ILE A 381 -1.42 -33.91 -3.73
C ILE A 381 -0.18 -33.55 -4.56
N ARG A 382 1.04 -33.70 -4.00
CA ARG A 382 2.31 -33.46 -4.69
C ARG A 382 3.53 -33.92 -3.89
N ALA A 383 4.65 -34.12 -4.58
CA ALA A 383 5.95 -34.32 -3.91
C ALA A 383 6.39 -33.04 -3.17
N LYS A 384 7.06 -33.20 -2.04
CA LYS A 384 7.49 -32.08 -1.17
C LYS A 384 8.39 -31.09 -1.90
N GLU A 385 9.28 -31.58 -2.74
CA GLU A 385 10.24 -30.78 -3.52
C GLU A 385 9.55 -29.84 -4.53
N GLN A 386 8.27 -30.09 -4.83
CA GLN A 386 7.46 -29.27 -5.73
C GLN A 386 6.78 -28.11 -4.99
N ALA A 387 6.77 -28.12 -3.65
CA ALA A 387 6.17 -27.06 -2.86
C ALA A 387 7.15 -25.90 -2.63
N LEU A 388 6.68 -24.68 -2.87
CA LEU A 388 7.31 -23.49 -2.31
C LEU A 388 7.16 -23.54 -0.78
N GLU A 389 8.20 -23.23 -0.02
CA GLU A 389 8.17 -23.21 1.45
C GLU A 389 8.60 -21.80 1.89
N TRP A 390 7.64 -20.98 2.29
CA TRP A 390 7.86 -19.63 2.82
C TRP A 390 8.41 -19.68 4.24
N CYS A 391 7.81 -20.52 5.09
CA CYS A 391 8.23 -20.78 6.46
C CYS A 391 7.55 -22.06 6.98
N ARG A 392 7.77 -22.39 8.25
CA ARG A 392 7.05 -23.44 8.98
C ARG A 392 6.33 -22.87 10.18
N VAL A 393 5.25 -23.54 10.55
CA VAL A 393 4.57 -23.35 11.83
C VAL A 393 5.22 -24.30 12.83
N ALA A 394 5.93 -23.74 13.81
CA ALA A 394 6.62 -24.51 14.84
C ALA A 394 5.68 -24.88 16.00
N GLY A 395 4.73 -24.02 16.32
CA GLY A 395 3.69 -24.30 17.30
C GLY A 395 2.54 -23.30 17.18
N SER A 396 1.36 -23.68 17.68
CA SER A 396 0.21 -22.78 17.71
C SER A 396 -0.66 -23.11 18.91
N ASN A 397 -0.98 -22.11 19.73
CA ASN A 397 -1.75 -22.32 20.94
C ASN A 397 -2.90 -21.33 21.09
N ILE A 398 -4.00 -21.79 21.70
CA ILE A 398 -5.18 -20.99 22.02
C ILE A 398 -5.50 -21.08 23.51
N GLY A 399 -5.96 -19.99 24.10
CA GLY A 399 -6.32 -19.89 25.52
C GLY A 399 -7.51 -18.96 25.74
N GLN A 400 -7.94 -18.84 27.00
CA GLN A 400 -9.06 -17.99 27.38
C GLN A 400 -8.75 -17.23 28.68
N ASP A 401 -9.15 -15.96 28.74
CA ASP A 401 -8.92 -15.07 29.90
C ASP A 401 -9.62 -15.54 31.19
N GLY A 402 -10.68 -16.32 31.05
CA GLY A 402 -11.56 -16.76 32.12
C GLY A 402 -12.29 -15.59 32.77
N ARG A 403 -12.26 -15.55 34.10
CA ARG A 403 -12.81 -14.43 34.88
C ARG A 403 -11.76 -13.32 34.98
N SER A 404 -11.73 -12.40 34.02
CA SER A 404 -10.95 -11.16 34.07
C SER A 404 -11.75 -10.01 34.73
N ALA A 405 -11.18 -8.80 34.77
CA ALA A 405 -11.80 -7.64 35.42
C ALA A 405 -13.13 -7.20 34.79
N SER A 406 -13.32 -7.46 33.50
CA SER A 406 -14.58 -7.32 32.77
C SER A 406 -14.53 -8.22 31.54
N ILE A 407 -15.68 -8.51 30.91
CA ILE A 407 -15.74 -9.35 29.70
C ILE A 407 -14.83 -8.85 28.55
N THR A 408 -14.49 -7.56 28.53
CA THR A 408 -13.64 -6.93 27.50
C THR A 408 -12.23 -6.60 27.97
N ALA A 409 -11.92 -6.82 29.25
CA ALA A 409 -10.61 -6.49 29.80
C ALA A 409 -9.63 -7.66 29.56
N PRO A 410 -8.44 -7.39 28.99
CA PRO A 410 -7.45 -8.43 28.75
C PRO A 410 -6.86 -8.97 30.07
N SER A 411 -6.39 -10.23 30.04
CA SER A 411 -5.75 -10.88 31.19
C SER A 411 -4.27 -11.17 30.95
N GLY A 412 -3.40 -10.43 31.64
CA GLY A 412 -1.95 -10.65 31.57
C GLY A 412 -1.51 -12.09 31.88
N PRO A 413 -1.99 -12.72 32.97
CA PRO A 413 -1.69 -14.12 33.26
C PRO A 413 -2.12 -15.09 32.14
N ALA A 414 -3.27 -14.87 31.51
CA ALA A 414 -3.75 -15.73 30.44
C ALA A 414 -2.92 -15.56 29.15
N GLN A 415 -2.52 -14.33 28.82
CA GLN A 415 -1.59 -14.07 27.72
C GLN A 415 -0.22 -14.73 27.98
N THR A 416 0.32 -14.62 29.19
CA THR A 416 1.57 -15.29 29.60
C THR A 416 1.46 -16.80 29.42
N ALA A 417 0.35 -17.41 29.88
CA ALA A 417 0.11 -18.84 29.76
C ALA A 417 0.03 -19.29 28.29
N CYS A 418 -0.68 -18.54 27.45
CA CYS A 418 -0.80 -18.81 26.02
C CYS A 418 0.56 -18.69 25.31
N ILE A 419 1.34 -17.64 25.59
CA ILE A 419 2.67 -17.43 25.02
C ILE A 419 3.60 -18.58 25.40
N HIS A 420 3.68 -18.91 26.69
CA HIS A 420 4.52 -19.99 27.19
C HIS A 420 4.09 -21.35 26.65
N ALA A 421 2.79 -21.62 26.52
CA ALA A 421 2.27 -22.87 25.98
C ALA A 421 2.65 -23.06 24.51
N CYS A 422 2.57 -21.99 23.70
CA CYS A 422 2.94 -22.02 22.29
C CYS A 422 4.44 -22.27 22.08
N ILE A 423 5.30 -21.58 22.85
CA ILE A 423 6.76 -21.79 22.82
C ILE A 423 7.12 -23.23 23.23
N ARG A 424 6.45 -23.77 24.26
CA ARG A 424 6.63 -25.16 24.71
C ARG A 424 6.17 -26.17 23.65
N GLU A 425 5.03 -25.94 23.02
CA GLU A 425 4.54 -26.77 21.90
C GLU A 425 5.52 -26.75 20.72
N ALA A 426 6.09 -25.57 20.45
CA ALA A 426 7.17 -25.37 19.49
C ALA A 426 8.53 -25.91 19.95
N GLY A 427 8.63 -26.58 21.11
CA GLY A 427 9.86 -27.25 21.57
C GLY A 427 11.12 -26.39 21.65
N ILE A 428 10.98 -25.07 21.76
CA ILE A 428 12.08 -24.10 21.75
C ILE A 428 12.20 -23.35 23.09
N SER A 429 13.37 -22.77 23.33
CA SER A 429 13.61 -21.83 24.41
C SER A 429 13.05 -20.44 24.07
N PRO A 430 12.49 -19.70 25.04
CA PRO A 430 12.12 -18.30 24.84
C PRO A 430 13.26 -17.41 24.33
N ALA A 431 14.53 -17.78 24.58
CA ALA A 431 15.69 -17.06 24.07
C ALA A 431 15.91 -17.21 22.56
N GLU A 432 15.28 -18.20 21.91
CA GLU A 432 15.39 -18.44 20.45
C GLU A 432 14.40 -17.60 19.64
N VAL A 433 13.34 -17.07 20.28
CA VAL A 433 12.37 -16.18 19.63
C VAL A 433 13.00 -14.80 19.49
N SER A 434 13.21 -14.34 18.26
CA SER A 434 13.87 -13.07 17.97
C SER A 434 12.89 -11.89 17.88
N PHE A 435 11.66 -12.18 17.43
CA PHE A 435 10.65 -11.17 17.15
C PHE A 435 9.26 -11.59 17.63
N GLY A 436 8.53 -10.64 18.20
CA GLY A 436 7.13 -10.76 18.57
C GLY A 436 6.30 -9.75 17.81
N GLU A 437 5.49 -10.25 16.88
CA GLU A 437 4.39 -9.48 16.31
C GLU A 437 3.23 -9.49 17.32
N CYS A 438 3.05 -8.37 17.99
CA CYS A 438 2.05 -8.20 19.02
C CYS A 438 0.63 -8.12 18.45
N HIS A 439 -0.34 -8.40 19.31
CA HIS A 439 -1.71 -7.94 19.09
C HIS A 439 -1.73 -6.41 18.99
N GLY A 440 -1.01 -5.67 19.85
CA GLY A 440 -0.50 -4.32 19.58
C GLY A 440 -1.56 -3.35 19.04
N THR A 441 -2.65 -3.16 19.77
CA THR A 441 -3.78 -2.34 19.33
C THR A 441 -3.54 -0.85 19.52
N GLY A 442 -2.50 -0.42 20.23
CA GLY A 442 -2.32 0.99 20.55
C GLY A 442 -3.32 1.44 21.60
N THR A 443 -3.67 0.56 22.53
CA THR A 443 -4.56 0.88 23.65
C THR A 443 -3.73 1.18 24.90
N ALA A 444 -4.11 2.21 25.65
CA ALA A 444 -3.39 2.63 26.86
C ALA A 444 -3.24 1.51 27.91
N LEU A 445 -4.22 0.59 27.99
CA LEU A 445 -4.21 -0.54 28.92
C LEU A 445 -3.66 -1.83 28.30
N GLY A 446 -3.96 -2.12 27.03
CA GLY A 446 -3.62 -3.40 26.41
C GLY A 446 -2.12 -3.54 26.12
N ASP A 447 -1.48 -2.48 25.60
CA ASP A 447 -0.06 -2.51 25.25
C ASP A 447 0.84 -2.81 26.46
N PRO A 448 0.68 -2.15 27.65
CA PRO A 448 1.43 -2.52 28.85
C PRO A 448 1.24 -3.97 29.29
N ILE A 449 0.01 -4.48 29.21
CA ILE A 449 -0.31 -5.86 29.62
C ILE A 449 0.39 -6.85 28.68
N GLU A 450 0.31 -6.65 27.38
CA GLU A 450 0.91 -7.55 26.39
C GLU A 450 2.44 -7.57 26.46
N VAL A 451 3.06 -6.40 26.60
CA VAL A 451 4.52 -6.28 26.78
C VAL A 451 4.94 -6.94 28.08
N GLY A 452 4.20 -6.73 29.18
CA GLY A 452 4.46 -7.35 30.48
C GLY A 452 4.35 -8.88 30.43
N SER A 453 3.29 -9.41 29.82
CA SER A 453 3.09 -10.86 29.65
C SER A 453 4.20 -11.50 28.83
N SER A 454 4.58 -10.85 27.73
CA SER A 454 5.70 -11.30 26.90
C SER A 454 7.02 -11.25 27.67
N ARG A 455 7.27 -10.17 28.44
CA ARG A 455 8.47 -10.04 29.28
C ARG A 455 8.63 -11.21 30.25
N ILE A 456 7.56 -11.59 30.96
CA ILE A 456 7.58 -12.70 31.93
C ILE A 456 8.05 -14.01 31.26
N VAL A 457 7.51 -14.33 30.09
CA VAL A 457 7.89 -15.56 29.38
C VAL A 457 9.31 -15.45 28.84
N MET A 458 9.63 -14.34 28.18
CA MET A 458 10.93 -14.19 27.53
C MET A 458 12.06 -14.23 28.57
N GLU A 459 11.95 -13.49 29.70
CA GLU A 459 12.99 -13.40 30.74
C GLU A 459 13.25 -14.73 31.48
N SER A 460 12.40 -15.75 31.30
CA SER A 460 12.65 -17.10 31.83
C SER A 460 13.88 -17.79 31.22
N ALA A 461 14.41 -17.26 30.11
CA ALA A 461 15.65 -17.73 29.49
C ALA A 461 16.63 -16.58 29.23
N ARG A 462 17.93 -16.83 29.47
CA ARG A 462 19.00 -15.88 29.15
C ARG A 462 19.16 -15.77 27.64
N ARG A 463 19.19 -14.55 27.11
CA ARG A 463 19.37 -14.27 25.68
C ARG A 463 20.61 -13.43 25.41
N SER A 464 21.20 -13.62 24.22
CA SER A 464 22.38 -12.91 23.73
C SER A 464 22.04 -11.72 22.83
N SER A 465 20.80 -11.64 22.35
CA SER A 465 20.26 -10.58 21.49
C SER A 465 19.03 -9.94 22.12
N GLN A 466 18.69 -8.72 21.67
CA GLN A 466 17.45 -8.08 22.05
C GLN A 466 16.25 -8.81 21.43
N TYR A 467 15.17 -8.92 22.20
CA TYR A 467 13.87 -9.31 21.69
C TYR A 467 13.21 -8.12 21.00
N ILE A 468 12.62 -8.29 19.83
CA ILE A 468 12.06 -7.17 19.07
C ILE A 468 10.53 -7.26 19.06
N PHE A 469 9.84 -6.15 19.31
CA PHE A 469 8.39 -6.05 19.20
C PHE A 469 7.94 -5.26 17.97
N GLY A 470 6.92 -5.77 17.28
CA GLY A 470 6.26 -5.03 16.21
C GLY A 470 4.74 -5.16 16.24
N ALA A 471 4.06 -4.27 15.51
CA ALA A 471 2.63 -4.32 15.30
C ALA A 471 2.23 -3.80 13.91
N ALA A 472 1.79 -4.69 13.03
CA ALA A 472 1.32 -4.42 11.66
C ALA A 472 0.09 -3.50 11.66
N LYS A 473 -0.68 -3.52 12.76
CA LYS A 473 -1.83 -2.63 12.94
C LYS A 473 -1.45 -1.16 12.85
N SER A 474 -0.20 -0.80 13.12
CA SER A 474 0.29 0.57 12.96
C SER A 474 0.35 1.01 11.48
N ASN A 475 0.51 0.07 10.55
CA ASN A 475 0.54 0.35 9.10
C ASN A 475 -0.85 0.22 8.46
N VAL A 476 -1.55 -0.88 8.74
CA VAL A 476 -2.74 -1.29 7.96
C VAL A 476 -4.02 -1.37 8.79
N GLY A 477 -4.03 -0.82 10.01
CA GLY A 477 -5.20 -0.89 10.86
C GLY A 477 -5.46 -2.26 11.48
N HIS A 478 -6.46 -2.28 12.36
CA HIS A 478 -6.93 -3.50 12.96
C HIS A 478 -7.97 -4.16 12.06
N LEU A 479 -7.56 -5.21 11.33
CA LEU A 479 -8.44 -6.00 10.45
C LEU A 479 -9.42 -6.92 11.21
N GLU A 480 -9.71 -6.61 12.47
CA GLU A 480 -10.62 -7.38 13.35
C GLU A 480 -10.40 -8.90 13.23
N LEU A 481 -11.34 -9.63 12.61
CA LEU A 481 -11.27 -11.07 12.36
C LEU A 481 -10.00 -11.52 11.63
N GLY A 482 -9.46 -10.68 10.74
CA GLY A 482 -8.27 -10.91 9.92
C GLY A 482 -6.95 -10.45 10.53
N ALA A 483 -6.98 -9.79 11.70
CA ALA A 483 -5.80 -9.13 12.25
C ALA A 483 -4.62 -10.09 12.52
N GLY A 484 -4.92 -11.33 12.88
CA GLY A 484 -3.93 -12.38 13.13
C GLY A 484 -3.08 -12.72 11.91
N THR A 485 -3.71 -13.04 10.77
CA THR A 485 -2.97 -13.46 9.57
C THR A 485 -2.26 -12.32 8.86
N VAL A 486 -2.66 -11.07 9.07
CA VAL A 486 -1.87 -9.90 8.65
C VAL A 486 -0.54 -9.84 9.38
N GLY A 487 -0.54 -10.06 10.70
CA GLY A 487 0.67 -10.17 11.49
C GLY A 487 1.56 -11.33 11.04
N VAL A 488 0.95 -12.48 10.75
CA VAL A 488 1.66 -13.64 10.16
C VAL A 488 2.26 -13.29 8.81
N LEU A 489 1.51 -12.69 7.89
CA LEU A 489 2.01 -12.27 6.58
C LEU A 489 3.25 -11.37 6.72
N LYS A 490 3.16 -10.33 7.55
CA LYS A 490 4.29 -9.43 7.83
C LYS A 490 5.51 -10.21 8.33
N VAL A 491 5.33 -11.09 9.33
CA VAL A 491 6.42 -11.89 9.89
C VAL A 491 7.01 -12.84 8.86
N VAL A 492 6.20 -13.50 8.04
CA VAL A 492 6.70 -14.40 6.98
C VAL A 492 7.54 -13.63 5.97
N LEU A 493 7.11 -12.44 5.54
CA LEU A 493 7.89 -11.59 4.64
C LEU A 493 9.19 -11.13 5.32
N MET A 494 9.13 -10.68 6.57
CA MET A 494 10.31 -10.27 7.35
C MET A 494 11.33 -11.42 7.51
N LEU A 495 10.87 -12.64 7.77
CA LEU A 495 11.70 -13.84 7.85
C LEU A 495 12.38 -14.16 6.52
N ASN A 496 11.65 -14.06 5.41
CA ASN A 496 12.17 -14.34 4.07
C ASN A 496 13.18 -13.28 3.59
N HIS A 497 12.97 -12.01 3.95
CA HIS A 497 13.88 -10.91 3.62
C HIS A 497 14.98 -10.68 4.69
N ASN A 498 14.93 -11.40 5.82
CA ASN A 498 15.79 -11.16 6.99
C ASN A 498 15.83 -9.68 7.41
N ALA A 499 14.67 -9.02 7.38
CA ALA A 499 14.55 -7.60 7.61
C ALA A 499 13.40 -7.35 8.59
N CYS A 500 13.68 -6.55 9.61
CA CYS A 500 12.74 -6.10 10.63
C CYS A 500 12.33 -4.67 10.31
N VAL A 501 11.07 -4.49 9.92
CA VAL A 501 10.49 -3.20 9.58
C VAL A 501 10.16 -2.39 10.85
N ALA A 502 10.09 -1.07 10.71
CA ALA A 502 9.75 -0.16 11.79
C ALA A 502 8.26 -0.27 12.20
N ASN A 503 7.94 0.22 13.39
CA ASN A 503 6.56 0.47 13.81
C ASN A 503 6.13 1.88 13.36
N CYS A 504 4.99 1.97 12.69
CA CYS A 504 4.38 3.27 12.41
C CYS A 504 3.95 3.95 13.71
N HIS A 505 4.05 5.27 13.73
CA HIS A 505 3.56 6.13 14.82
C HIS A 505 4.17 5.90 16.22
N PHE A 506 5.30 5.19 16.30
CA PHE A 506 6.05 5.02 17.55
C PHE A 506 7.16 6.08 17.65
N TYR A 507 6.95 7.07 18.51
CA TYR A 507 7.86 8.20 18.71
C TYR A 507 8.41 8.26 20.14
N GLN A 508 7.56 7.98 21.12
CA GLN A 508 7.90 8.02 22.54
C GLN A 508 7.29 6.83 23.26
N LEU A 509 8.11 6.11 24.02
CA LEU A 509 7.68 4.94 24.78
C LEU A 509 6.55 5.30 25.77
N ASN A 510 5.52 4.46 25.82
CA ASN A 510 4.46 4.56 26.79
C ASN A 510 4.98 4.38 28.22
N GLU A 511 4.67 5.33 29.09
CA GLU A 511 5.15 5.39 30.48
C GLU A 511 4.56 4.30 31.40
N HIS A 512 3.49 3.64 30.98
CA HIS A 512 2.83 2.59 31.75
C HIS A 512 3.56 1.24 31.70
N PHE A 513 4.63 1.10 30.92
CA PHE A 513 5.52 -0.07 31.01
C PHE A 513 7.00 0.31 30.87
N SER A 514 7.86 -0.44 31.57
CA SER A 514 9.31 -0.22 31.55
C SER A 514 10.03 -1.33 30.79
N VAL A 515 10.91 -0.91 29.88
CA VAL A 515 11.88 -1.77 29.20
C VAL A 515 13.17 -1.97 30.02
N GLN A 516 13.30 -1.30 31.17
CA GLN A 516 14.50 -1.41 32.00
C GLN A 516 14.67 -2.85 32.52
N GLY A 517 15.88 -3.39 32.35
CA GLY A 517 16.22 -4.77 32.73
C GLY A 517 15.70 -5.85 31.77
N PHE A 518 14.92 -5.48 30.75
CA PHE A 518 14.42 -6.39 29.72
C PHE A 518 15.12 -6.05 28.40
N PRO A 519 16.04 -6.87 27.88
CA PRO A 519 16.75 -6.57 26.63
C PRO A 519 15.78 -6.69 25.45
N VAL A 520 15.12 -5.58 25.15
CA VAL A 520 14.02 -5.46 24.19
C VAL A 520 14.18 -4.22 23.32
N MET A 521 13.57 -4.23 22.13
CA MET A 521 13.54 -3.11 21.20
C MET A 521 12.19 -3.02 20.49
N MET A 522 11.73 -1.80 20.26
CA MET A 522 10.66 -1.48 19.30
C MET A 522 11.32 -0.71 18.15
N PRO A 523 11.34 -1.24 16.91
CA PRO A 523 12.09 -0.65 15.82
C PRO A 523 11.41 0.65 15.33
N THR A 524 12.21 1.72 15.21
CA THR A 524 11.83 2.98 14.55
C THR A 524 12.43 3.11 13.15
N GLU A 525 13.32 2.19 12.78
CA GLU A 525 14.00 2.11 11.49
C GLU A 525 14.17 0.63 11.07
N LEU A 526 14.53 0.42 9.81
CA LEU A 526 14.78 -0.91 9.26
C LEU A 526 16.04 -1.54 9.88
N LEU A 527 15.93 -2.75 10.41
CA LEU A 527 17.04 -3.47 11.04
C LEU A 527 17.11 -4.92 10.55
N PRO A 528 18.27 -5.60 10.60
CA PRO A 528 18.31 -7.04 10.35
C PRO A 528 17.51 -7.82 11.40
N LEU A 529 16.65 -8.74 10.97
CA LEU A 529 15.79 -9.50 11.88
C LEU A 529 16.58 -10.51 12.74
N ALA A 530 17.55 -11.21 12.14
CA ALA A 530 18.40 -12.14 12.85
C ALA A 530 19.85 -12.08 12.39
N LYS A 531 20.76 -12.36 13.34
CA LYS A 531 22.19 -12.55 13.07
C LYS A 531 22.48 -13.95 12.51
N GLU A 532 21.63 -14.92 12.83
CA GLU A 532 21.82 -16.32 12.46
C GLU A 532 21.08 -16.69 11.16
N ARG A 533 21.33 -17.91 10.67
CA ARG A 533 20.73 -18.43 9.42
C ARG A 533 19.33 -19.01 9.61
N GLN A 534 18.82 -19.03 10.84
CA GLN A 534 17.50 -19.52 11.24
C GLN A 534 16.92 -18.55 12.25
N THR A 535 15.59 -18.41 12.27
CA THR A 535 14.92 -17.43 13.14
C THR A 535 13.54 -17.91 13.50
N PHE A 536 13.19 -17.78 14.79
CA PHE A 536 11.83 -17.91 15.28
C PHE A 536 11.21 -16.54 15.51
N ALA A 537 9.96 -16.40 15.11
CA ALA A 537 9.16 -15.21 15.34
C ALA A 537 7.73 -15.61 15.74
N GLY A 538 7.23 -15.00 16.81
CA GLY A 538 5.90 -15.27 17.33
C GLY A 538 4.90 -14.21 16.88
N VAL A 539 3.64 -14.62 16.67
CA VAL A 539 2.52 -13.71 16.37
C VAL A 539 1.42 -13.91 17.41
N CYS A 540 0.99 -12.82 18.03
CA CYS A 540 -0.11 -12.81 19.01
C CYS A 540 -1.38 -12.20 18.40
N SER A 541 -2.54 -12.74 18.78
CA SER A 541 -3.82 -12.05 18.60
C SER A 541 -4.78 -12.38 19.73
N PHE A 542 -5.31 -11.36 20.38
CA PHE A 542 -6.14 -11.48 21.57
C PHE A 542 -7.54 -10.94 21.26
N GLY A 543 -8.54 -11.82 21.32
CA GLY A 543 -9.94 -11.47 21.07
C GLY A 543 -10.50 -10.66 22.23
N PHE A 544 -11.30 -9.63 21.95
CA PHE A 544 -11.89 -8.81 23.02
C PHE A 544 -12.84 -9.62 23.92
N GLY A 545 -13.37 -10.77 23.45
CA GLY A 545 -14.11 -11.72 24.27
C GLY A 545 -13.24 -12.65 25.15
N GLY A 546 -11.92 -12.41 25.19
CA GLY A 546 -10.97 -13.12 26.04
C GLY A 546 -10.28 -14.33 25.42
N THR A 547 -10.57 -14.69 24.16
CA THR A 547 -9.89 -15.80 23.47
C THR A 547 -8.53 -15.35 22.95
N ASN A 548 -7.46 -15.91 23.52
CA ASN A 548 -6.08 -15.62 23.15
C ASN A 548 -5.55 -16.64 22.15
N ALA A 549 -4.76 -16.21 21.18
CA ALA A 549 -4.09 -17.10 20.24
C ALA A 549 -2.65 -16.63 19.98
N ARG A 550 -1.73 -17.60 19.84
CA ARG A 550 -0.35 -17.38 19.42
C ARG A 550 0.10 -18.43 18.42
N VAL A 551 0.97 -18.03 17.50
CA VAL A 551 1.67 -18.92 16.57
C VAL A 551 3.16 -18.63 16.61
N GLU A 552 3.99 -19.67 16.65
CA GLU A 552 5.44 -19.59 16.44
C GLU A 552 5.78 -19.98 15.00
N LEU A 553 6.51 -19.10 14.31
CA LEU A 553 6.95 -19.28 12.93
C LEU A 553 8.45 -19.47 12.88
N TRP A 554 8.89 -20.34 11.98
CA TRP A 554 10.31 -20.60 11.77
C TRP A 554 10.66 -20.54 10.29
N ALA A 555 11.78 -19.91 9.96
CA ALA A 555 12.35 -19.95 8.62
C ALA A 555 13.87 -20.15 8.67
N ARG A 556 14.39 -20.83 7.65
CA ARG A 556 15.83 -20.89 7.35
C ARG A 556 16.13 -19.94 6.20
N ARG A 557 17.21 -19.16 6.30
CA ARG A 557 17.72 -18.40 5.16
C ARG A 557 17.99 -19.37 4.00
N ARG A 558 17.21 -19.27 2.93
CA ARG A 558 17.52 -19.96 1.67
C ARG A 558 18.82 -19.35 1.13
N ARG A 559 19.80 -20.19 0.79
CA ARG A 559 20.85 -19.76 -0.12
C ARG A 559 20.17 -19.51 -1.46
N PHE A 560 20.35 -18.32 -2.02
CA PHE A 560 20.18 -18.16 -3.46
C PHE A 560 21.27 -19.03 -4.11
N ASP A 561 20.89 -20.21 -4.59
CA ASP A 561 21.73 -21.05 -5.44
C ASP A 561 21.22 -20.88 -6.88
N PRO A 562 21.94 -20.12 -7.73
CA PRO A 562 21.58 -19.92 -9.14
C PRO A 562 21.33 -21.22 -9.90
N GLY A 563 21.90 -22.34 -9.46
CA GLY A 563 21.73 -23.67 -10.09
C GLY A 563 20.48 -24.43 -9.67
N SER A 564 19.73 -23.94 -8.67
CA SER A 564 18.53 -24.59 -8.11
C SER A 564 17.21 -23.94 -8.55
N ALA A 565 17.26 -22.90 -9.38
CA ALA A 565 16.08 -22.43 -10.09
C ALA A 565 15.51 -23.64 -10.86
N PRO A 566 14.21 -23.98 -10.72
CA PRO A 566 13.65 -25.06 -11.49
C PRO A 566 13.96 -24.80 -12.95
N GLN A 567 14.72 -25.73 -13.56
CA GLN A 567 14.82 -25.81 -15.00
C GLN A 567 13.39 -26.04 -15.49
N VAL A 568 12.71 -24.96 -15.85
CA VAL A 568 11.46 -25.03 -16.57
C VAL A 568 11.81 -25.71 -17.88
N SER A 569 11.62 -27.02 -17.91
CA SER A 569 11.79 -27.81 -19.12
C SER A 569 10.84 -27.20 -20.15
N PRO A 570 11.30 -26.90 -21.37
CA PRO A 570 10.43 -26.35 -22.40
C PRO A 570 9.32 -27.37 -22.65
N VAL A 571 8.09 -27.00 -22.26
CA VAL A 571 6.91 -27.83 -22.49
C VAL A 571 6.77 -27.98 -24.00
N GLY A 572 6.90 -29.22 -24.47
CA GLY A 572 6.72 -29.60 -25.87
C GLY A 572 5.30 -29.32 -26.39
N PRO A 573 5.09 -29.42 -27.71
CA PRO A 573 4.00 -28.76 -28.41
C PRO A 573 2.66 -29.47 -28.13
N GLN A 574 1.84 -28.88 -27.27
CA GLN A 574 0.41 -29.19 -27.21
C GLN A 574 -0.41 -28.09 -27.89
N ARG A 575 -1.43 -28.54 -28.61
CA ARG A 575 -2.19 -27.83 -29.64
C ARG A 575 -2.84 -26.55 -29.13
N ARG A 576 -2.75 -25.53 -30.00
CA ARG A 576 -3.40 -24.22 -29.93
C ARG A 576 -4.89 -24.31 -29.60
N GLN A 577 -5.26 -23.84 -28.42
CA GLN A 577 -6.45 -23.02 -28.23
C GLN A 577 -5.98 -21.70 -27.61
N GLU A 578 -6.34 -20.61 -28.25
CA GLU A 578 -5.69 -19.31 -28.20
C GLU A 578 -5.88 -18.62 -26.84
N SER A 579 -4.99 -18.89 -25.89
CA SER A 579 -4.67 -17.92 -24.83
C SER A 579 -3.71 -16.88 -25.40
N ARG A 580 -4.15 -15.63 -25.48
CA ARG A 580 -3.27 -14.51 -25.81
C ARG A 580 -2.11 -14.48 -24.80
N PRO A 581 -0.85 -14.36 -25.24
CA PRO A 581 0.26 -14.20 -24.31
C PRO A 581 0.07 -12.92 -23.51
N LEU A 582 0.24 -13.00 -22.19
CA LEU A 582 0.49 -11.83 -21.35
C LEU A 582 1.76 -11.16 -21.89
N GLN A 583 1.57 -10.13 -22.72
CA GLN A 583 2.61 -9.16 -23.01
C GLN A 583 2.86 -8.39 -21.73
N MET A 584 3.93 -8.76 -21.02
CA MET A 584 4.53 -7.89 -20.01
C MET A 584 5.13 -6.69 -20.74
N GLU A 585 4.31 -5.68 -21.02
CA GLU A 585 4.86 -4.36 -21.34
C GLU A 585 5.47 -3.78 -20.05
N PRO A 586 6.67 -3.18 -20.10
CA PRO A 586 7.18 -2.41 -18.98
C PRO A 586 6.13 -1.35 -18.61
N ILE A 587 5.86 -1.17 -17.31
CA ILE A 587 5.03 -0.05 -16.84
C ILE A 587 5.80 1.23 -17.18
N LEU A 588 5.49 1.83 -18.33
CA LEU A 588 6.19 2.99 -18.87
C LEU A 588 5.70 4.30 -18.23
N TYR A 589 4.49 4.31 -17.67
CA TYR A 589 3.91 5.40 -16.88
C TYR A 589 2.73 4.87 -16.03
N SER A 590 2.36 5.62 -14.99
CA SER A 590 1.11 5.44 -14.25
C SER A 590 0.18 6.60 -14.59
N ALA A 591 -1.07 6.33 -14.96
CA ALA A 591 -2.07 7.35 -15.27
C ALA A 591 -2.97 7.61 -14.06
N GLN A 592 -3.22 8.88 -13.76
CA GLN A 592 -4.20 9.32 -12.76
C GLN A 592 -5.14 10.37 -13.35
N ALA A 593 -6.32 10.54 -12.78
CA ALA A 593 -7.25 11.59 -13.21
C ALA A 593 -6.78 12.96 -12.72
N CYS A 594 -6.83 13.96 -13.60
CA CYS A 594 -6.61 15.35 -13.22
C CYS A 594 -7.79 15.85 -12.36
N PRO A 595 -7.57 16.40 -11.16
CA PRO A 595 -8.64 16.91 -10.29
C PRO A 595 -9.34 18.15 -10.85
N CYS A 596 -8.75 18.82 -11.85
CA CYS A 596 -9.34 20.00 -12.49
C CYS A 596 -10.25 19.64 -13.68
N CYS A 597 -9.79 18.82 -14.63
CA CYS A 597 -10.54 18.49 -15.85
C CYS A 597 -11.00 17.02 -15.97
N SER A 598 -10.77 16.22 -14.93
CA SER A 598 -11.03 14.77 -14.87
C SER A 598 -10.27 13.92 -15.90
N GLY A 599 -9.46 14.52 -16.77
CA GLY A 599 -8.75 13.80 -17.81
C GLY A 599 -7.48 13.10 -17.35
N ALA A 600 -7.14 12.00 -18.03
CA ALA A 600 -5.96 11.21 -17.71
C ALA A 600 -4.68 12.06 -17.81
N MET A 601 -3.78 11.87 -16.85
CA MET A 601 -2.46 12.47 -16.83
C MET A 601 -1.42 11.50 -16.27
N CYS A 602 -0.18 11.63 -16.73
CA CYS A 602 0.93 10.89 -16.16
C CYS A 602 1.15 11.31 -14.71
N TRP A 603 1.13 10.36 -13.78
CA TRP A 603 1.38 10.58 -12.37
C TRP A 603 2.76 11.19 -12.11
N LEU A 604 3.75 10.85 -12.94
CA LEU A 604 5.14 11.25 -12.73
C LEU A 604 5.45 12.67 -13.22
N CYS A 605 4.95 13.09 -14.39
CA CYS A 605 5.25 14.40 -14.99
C CYS A 605 4.05 15.33 -15.14
N GLY A 606 2.85 14.88 -14.79
CA GLY A 606 1.62 15.66 -14.92
C GLY A 606 1.23 15.97 -16.37
N VAL A 607 1.81 15.30 -17.37
CA VAL A 607 1.42 15.48 -18.79
C VAL A 607 0.07 14.86 -19.04
N ALA A 608 -0.83 15.59 -19.69
CA ALA A 608 -2.13 15.10 -20.14
C ALA A 608 -1.96 13.96 -21.15
N ILE A 609 -2.72 12.88 -20.96
CA ILE A 609 -2.71 11.71 -21.84
C ILE A 609 -4.08 11.64 -22.55
N PRO A 610 -4.13 11.49 -23.89
CA PRO A 610 -5.39 11.29 -24.61
C PRO A 610 -6.03 9.94 -24.26
N ASP A 611 -7.35 9.90 -24.04
CA ASP A 611 -8.08 8.67 -23.68
C ASP A 611 -8.17 7.66 -24.85
N GLY A 612 -7.81 8.07 -26.09
CA GLY A 612 -8.11 7.34 -27.33
C GLY A 612 -6.98 6.57 -28.04
N SER A 613 -5.80 6.31 -27.44
CA SER A 613 -4.69 5.61 -28.14
C SER A 613 -4.39 4.19 -27.66
N VAL A 614 -5.41 3.44 -27.23
CA VAL A 614 -5.28 2.01 -26.86
C VAL A 614 -4.91 1.12 -28.08
N SER A 615 -4.95 1.64 -29.31
CA SER A 615 -4.65 0.85 -30.53
C SER A 615 -3.24 1.05 -31.13
N VAL A 616 -2.41 1.94 -30.58
CA VAL A 616 -0.96 1.97 -30.85
C VAL A 616 -0.25 2.45 -29.58
N PRO A 617 0.66 1.67 -28.97
CA PRO A 617 1.39 2.10 -27.79
C PRO A 617 2.36 3.23 -28.19
N ARG A 618 1.88 4.47 -28.21
CA ARG A 618 2.79 5.60 -28.09
C ARG A 618 3.29 5.59 -26.65
N GLN A 619 4.48 5.02 -26.49
CA GLN A 619 5.23 5.01 -25.23
C GLN A 619 5.27 6.43 -24.64
N HIS A 620 4.37 6.76 -23.72
CA HIS A 620 4.47 8.03 -23.00
C HIS A 620 5.69 7.92 -22.07
N ARG A 621 6.77 8.60 -22.46
CA ARG A 621 7.96 8.76 -21.62
C ARG A 621 7.83 10.08 -20.89
N CYS A 622 8.12 10.06 -19.59
CA CYS A 622 8.26 11.27 -18.80
C CYS A 622 9.22 12.24 -19.50
N CYS A 623 8.68 13.30 -20.11
CA CYS A 623 9.41 14.21 -21.00
C CYS A 623 9.40 15.65 -20.51
N THR A 624 8.64 15.96 -19.45
CA THR A 624 8.49 17.33 -18.94
C THR A 624 8.69 17.41 -17.44
N VAL A 625 9.28 18.51 -17.00
CA VAL A 625 9.47 18.90 -15.60
C VAL A 625 9.03 20.36 -15.50
N ARG A 626 8.06 20.64 -14.63
CA ARG A 626 7.59 21.98 -14.22
C ARG A 626 8.66 22.70 -13.40
N GLU A 627 8.54 24.01 -13.24
CA GLU A 627 9.42 24.77 -12.34
C GLU A 627 9.37 24.27 -10.89
N GLU A 628 10.41 24.61 -10.13
CA GLU A 628 10.51 24.29 -8.72
C GLU A 628 9.24 24.70 -7.95
N SER A 629 8.70 23.82 -7.11
CA SER A 629 7.48 24.02 -6.30
C SER A 629 6.13 24.03 -7.03
N ASP A 630 6.11 23.89 -8.35
CA ASP A 630 4.86 23.89 -9.12
C ASP A 630 4.08 22.56 -9.05
N ASN A 631 2.76 22.69 -9.12
CA ASN A 631 1.84 21.64 -8.71
C ASN A 631 1.67 20.55 -9.78
N TYR A 632 2.23 19.35 -9.59
CA TYR A 632 2.02 18.19 -10.47
C TYR A 632 0.66 17.48 -10.27
N LYS A 633 -0.17 17.94 -9.33
CA LYS A 633 -1.50 17.36 -9.09
C LYS A 633 -2.51 17.75 -10.15
N VAL A 634 -2.22 18.65 -11.09
CA VAL A 634 -3.09 18.99 -12.22
C VAL A 634 -2.41 18.68 -13.55
N CYS A 635 -3.16 18.30 -14.59
CA CYS A 635 -2.56 17.92 -15.88
C CYS A 635 -1.96 19.13 -16.60
N SER A 636 -1.12 18.89 -17.60
CA SER A 636 -0.45 19.93 -18.38
C SER A 636 -1.42 20.90 -19.06
N ASN A 637 -2.66 20.50 -19.31
CA ASN A 637 -3.66 21.38 -19.92
C ASN A 637 -4.30 22.33 -18.90
N CYS A 638 -4.28 21.95 -17.62
CA CYS A 638 -4.82 22.73 -16.51
C CYS A 638 -3.71 23.48 -15.76
N TYR A 639 -2.47 23.37 -16.22
CA TYR A 639 -1.32 23.98 -15.60
C TYR A 639 -0.86 25.15 -16.45
N GLU A 640 -0.96 26.34 -15.88
CA GLU A 640 -0.61 27.61 -16.55
C GLU A 640 0.82 28.07 -16.23
N GLY A 641 1.57 27.27 -15.46
CA GLY A 641 2.91 27.62 -15.02
C GLY A 641 4.03 27.24 -16.00
N PRO A 642 5.24 27.75 -15.76
CA PRO A 642 6.42 27.48 -16.59
C PRO A 642 7.00 26.06 -16.42
N TYR A 643 7.68 25.55 -17.47
CA TYR A 643 8.37 24.26 -17.45
C TYR A 643 9.89 24.43 -17.37
N ALA A 644 10.53 23.77 -16.40
CA ALA A 644 11.98 23.75 -16.21
C ALA A 644 12.72 22.84 -17.21
N TYR A 645 12.08 21.79 -17.71
CA TYR A 645 12.66 20.90 -18.73
C TYR A 645 11.57 20.26 -19.59
N GLY A 646 11.71 20.30 -20.92
CA GLY A 646 10.70 19.81 -21.86
C GLY A 646 9.41 20.63 -21.82
N ILE A 647 8.61 20.53 -22.88
CA ILE A 647 7.28 21.15 -22.96
C ILE A 647 6.31 20.04 -23.36
N PRO A 648 5.13 19.93 -22.71
CA PRO A 648 4.15 18.94 -23.11
C PRO A 648 3.74 19.19 -24.56
N GLU A 649 3.96 18.22 -25.44
CA GLU A 649 3.39 18.27 -26.79
C GLU A 649 1.90 17.96 -26.69
N TYR A 650 1.08 19.00 -26.81
CA TYR A 650 -0.36 18.83 -26.93
C TYR A 650 -0.71 18.57 -28.40
N GLN A 651 -0.90 17.30 -28.74
CA GLN A 651 -1.44 16.90 -30.05
C GLN A 651 -2.94 16.66 -29.90
N ASP A 652 -3.73 17.64 -30.31
CA ASP A 652 -5.18 17.51 -30.50
C ASP A 652 -5.51 17.69 -31.98
N VAL A 653 -6.67 17.20 -32.40
CA VAL A 653 -7.11 17.26 -33.79
C VAL A 653 -7.35 18.73 -34.16
N VAL A 654 -6.52 19.27 -35.06
CA VAL A 654 -6.71 20.61 -35.63
C VAL A 654 -8.05 20.63 -36.36
N ASN A 655 -8.91 21.61 -36.06
CA ASN A 655 -10.19 21.78 -36.76
C ASN A 655 -9.91 22.01 -38.26
N PRO A 656 -10.28 21.10 -39.18
CA PRO A 656 -10.05 21.27 -40.60
C PRO A 656 -11.11 22.16 -41.27
N HIS A 657 -11.64 23.16 -40.55
CA HIS A 657 -12.80 23.98 -40.93
C HIS A 657 -14.09 23.16 -41.13
N ARG A 658 -14.33 22.21 -40.22
CA ARG A 658 -15.53 21.37 -40.25
C ARG A 658 -16.73 22.10 -39.66
N THR A 659 -17.92 21.79 -40.15
CA THR A 659 -19.15 22.38 -39.64
C THR A 659 -19.58 21.65 -38.38
N LEU A 660 -19.82 22.38 -37.29
CA LEU A 660 -20.30 21.84 -36.04
C LEU A 660 -21.82 21.95 -35.97
N TYR A 661 -22.45 20.93 -35.39
CA TYR A 661 -23.87 20.92 -35.11
C TYR A 661 -24.09 20.63 -33.63
N LEU A 662 -25.08 21.29 -33.03
CA LEU A 662 -25.49 21.06 -31.65
C LEU A 662 -26.52 19.92 -31.58
N ILE A 663 -26.39 19.00 -30.60
CA ILE A 663 -27.39 17.97 -30.29
C ILE A 663 -27.65 17.92 -28.78
N GLY A 664 -28.91 17.80 -28.35
CA GLY A 664 -29.27 17.83 -26.92
C GLY A 664 -30.66 17.27 -26.59
N SER A 665 -30.96 17.11 -25.30
CA SER A 665 -32.16 16.45 -24.77
C SER A 665 -33.46 17.28 -24.75
N TRP A 666 -33.66 18.21 -25.68
CA TRP A 666 -34.54 19.36 -25.43
C TRP A 666 -36.03 19.11 -25.64
N THR A 667 -36.84 19.68 -24.74
CA THR A 667 -38.33 19.66 -24.79
C THR A 667 -38.95 20.65 -25.79
N ALA A 668 -38.15 21.43 -26.54
CA ALA A 668 -38.64 22.36 -27.56
C ALA A 668 -37.86 22.37 -28.90
N TRP A 669 -36.88 21.49 -29.10
CA TRP A 669 -36.14 21.42 -30.36
C TRP A 669 -35.72 20.00 -30.71
N SER A 670 -36.12 19.53 -31.89
CA SER A 670 -35.86 18.18 -32.39
C SER A 670 -34.92 18.15 -33.61
N GLY A 671 -34.31 19.29 -33.97
CA GLY A 671 -33.46 19.46 -35.15
C GLY A 671 -31.98 19.68 -34.81
N LEU A 672 -31.10 19.30 -35.73
CA LEU A 672 -29.69 19.68 -35.74
C LEU A 672 -29.58 21.16 -36.11
N GLU A 673 -28.93 21.96 -35.27
CA GLU A 673 -28.63 23.36 -35.57
C GLU A 673 -27.16 23.50 -35.98
N GLU A 674 -26.92 24.14 -37.12
CA GLU A 674 -25.58 24.48 -37.60
C GLU A 674 -25.01 25.63 -36.79
N LEU A 675 -23.80 25.47 -36.26
CA LEU A 675 -23.13 26.50 -35.48
C LEU A 675 -22.38 27.46 -36.40
N GLU A 676 -22.72 28.75 -36.32
CA GLU A 676 -21.99 29.81 -37.02
C GLU A 676 -20.64 30.09 -36.33
N LEU A 677 -19.59 30.21 -37.14
CA LEU A 677 -18.25 30.57 -36.66
C LEU A 677 -18.13 32.09 -36.59
N GLY A 678 -17.93 32.62 -35.38
CA GLY A 678 -17.70 34.04 -35.12
C GLY A 678 -16.38 34.55 -35.70
N LEU A 679 -16.27 35.88 -35.83
CA LEU A 679 -15.06 36.56 -36.32
C LEU A 679 -13.82 36.34 -35.42
N ASP A 680 -14.02 35.94 -34.17
CA ASP A 680 -12.99 35.63 -33.19
C ASP A 680 -12.57 34.14 -33.18
N GLY A 681 -13.17 33.32 -34.04
CA GLY A 681 -12.90 31.89 -34.14
C GLY A 681 -13.64 31.02 -33.12
N SER A 682 -14.58 31.58 -32.36
CA SER A 682 -15.46 30.85 -31.45
C SER A 682 -16.82 30.55 -32.10
N TYR A 683 -17.47 29.48 -31.65
CA TYR A 683 -18.84 29.12 -32.00
C TYR A 683 -19.74 29.54 -30.82
N GLU A 684 -20.68 30.45 -31.08
CA GLU A 684 -21.65 30.90 -30.08
C GLU A 684 -23.03 30.31 -30.35
N PHE A 685 -23.70 29.84 -29.31
CA PHE A 685 -25.10 29.39 -29.38
C PHE A 685 -25.84 29.64 -28.07
N SER A 686 -27.16 29.71 -28.14
CA SER A 686 -28.01 30.00 -26.98
C SER A 686 -28.79 28.78 -26.53
N ILE A 687 -28.71 28.50 -25.24
CA ILE A 687 -29.44 27.43 -24.55
C ILE A 687 -30.49 28.05 -23.61
N ARG A 688 -31.77 28.07 -24.04
CA ARG A 688 -32.97 28.19 -23.18
C ARG A 688 -33.31 26.96 -22.29
N LEU A 689 -33.33 27.12 -20.96
CA LEU A 689 -33.74 26.04 -20.04
C LEU A 689 -35.24 25.69 -20.11
N GLY A 690 -35.56 24.40 -20.22
CA GLY A 690 -36.91 23.84 -20.13
C GLY A 690 -37.47 23.68 -18.71
N GLU A 691 -38.55 22.91 -18.56
CA GLU A 691 -39.24 22.69 -17.27
C GLU A 691 -38.37 22.00 -16.21
N SER A 692 -37.39 21.19 -16.63
CA SER A 692 -36.42 20.52 -15.75
C SER A 692 -35.39 21.48 -15.13
N LEU A 693 -35.27 22.70 -15.66
CA LEU A 693 -34.18 23.65 -15.38
C LEU A 693 -32.79 23.08 -15.65
N CYS A 694 -32.69 21.96 -16.36
CA CYS A 694 -31.45 21.23 -16.64
C CYS A 694 -31.45 20.81 -18.11
N GLU A 695 -30.39 21.13 -18.82
CA GLU A 695 -30.26 20.78 -20.24
C GLU A 695 -28.94 20.09 -20.54
N ARG A 696 -29.02 18.97 -21.28
CA ARG A 696 -27.86 18.22 -21.75
C ARG A 696 -27.61 18.51 -23.23
N PHE A 697 -26.35 18.70 -23.59
CA PHE A 697 -25.95 18.91 -24.99
C PHE A 697 -24.58 18.31 -25.32
N SER A 698 -24.33 18.06 -26.61
CA SER A 698 -23.03 17.71 -27.19
C SER A 698 -22.90 18.30 -28.59
N LEU A 699 -21.68 18.25 -29.14
CA LEU A 699 -21.37 18.79 -30.47
C LEU A 699 -21.06 17.64 -31.42
N ILE A 700 -21.62 17.66 -32.63
CA ILE A 700 -21.31 16.69 -33.69
C ILE A 700 -20.71 17.38 -34.91
N VAL A 701 -19.92 16.65 -35.68
CA VAL A 701 -19.20 17.18 -36.83
C VAL A 701 -19.87 16.72 -38.13
N ASP A 702 -20.08 17.63 -39.08
CA ASP A 702 -20.61 17.36 -40.42
C ASP A 702 -21.94 16.54 -40.45
N MET A 703 -22.82 16.77 -39.48
CA MET A 703 -24.07 16.00 -39.26
C MET A 703 -23.88 14.49 -39.01
N ASP A 704 -22.65 14.00 -38.82
CA ASP A 704 -22.40 12.61 -38.42
C ASP A 704 -22.62 12.47 -36.91
N ARG A 705 -23.77 11.91 -36.52
CA ARG A 705 -24.11 11.67 -35.10
C ARG A 705 -23.13 10.75 -34.38
N GLN A 706 -22.32 10.00 -35.11
CA GLN A 706 -21.28 9.16 -34.52
C GLN A 706 -19.97 9.92 -34.34
N LEU A 707 -19.76 11.09 -34.95
CA LEU A 707 -18.51 11.83 -34.87
C LEU A 707 -18.72 13.09 -34.03
N SER A 708 -18.44 13.00 -32.73
CA SER A 708 -18.74 14.07 -31.77
C SER A 708 -17.51 14.68 -31.12
N VAL A 709 -17.59 15.98 -30.82
CA VAL A 709 -16.73 16.68 -29.87
C VAL A 709 -17.48 16.66 -28.53
N HIS A 710 -16.86 16.09 -27.51
CA HIS A 710 -17.57 15.70 -26.30
C HIS A 710 -16.70 15.88 -25.05
N PRO A 711 -17.30 16.00 -23.86
CA PRO A 711 -16.54 15.94 -22.61
C PRO A 711 -16.04 14.52 -22.34
N ILE A 712 -15.05 14.38 -21.45
CA ILE A 712 -14.47 13.07 -21.11
C ILE A 712 -15.45 12.13 -20.37
N HIS A 713 -16.42 12.69 -19.63
CA HIS A 713 -17.51 11.97 -18.97
C HIS A 713 -18.85 12.66 -19.25
N SER A 714 -19.96 11.97 -18.99
CA SER A 714 -21.31 12.56 -19.10
C SER A 714 -21.63 13.50 -17.95
N ASP A 715 -22.68 14.31 -18.10
CA ASP A 715 -23.11 15.34 -17.14
C ASP A 715 -21.97 16.30 -16.73
N ALA A 716 -21.12 16.65 -17.69
CA ALA A 716 -19.92 17.44 -17.46
C ALA A 716 -20.18 18.95 -17.37
N ASN A 717 -19.37 19.65 -16.56
CA ASN A 717 -19.31 21.10 -16.51
C ASN A 717 -18.30 21.67 -17.54
N GLU A 718 -18.15 22.99 -17.57
CA GLU A 718 -17.26 23.73 -18.49
C GLU A 718 -15.75 23.48 -18.27
N HIS A 719 -15.36 22.87 -17.15
CA HIS A 719 -13.95 22.56 -16.84
C HIS A 719 -13.53 21.15 -17.29
N ALA A 720 -14.50 20.31 -17.67
CA ALA A 720 -14.20 18.95 -18.13
C ALA A 720 -13.35 18.97 -19.40
N ARG A 721 -12.39 18.04 -19.50
CA ARG A 721 -11.57 17.90 -20.70
C ARG A 721 -12.48 17.60 -21.90
N ILE A 722 -12.26 18.33 -22.97
CA ILE A 722 -12.93 18.14 -24.26
C ILE A 722 -12.07 17.23 -25.13
N GLU A 723 -12.69 16.20 -25.69
CA GLU A 723 -12.08 15.23 -26.60
C GLU A 723 -12.87 15.15 -27.92
N GLY A 724 -12.37 14.31 -28.84
CA GLY A 724 -12.89 14.22 -30.20
C GLY A 724 -12.38 15.31 -31.15
N PRO A 725 -12.80 15.29 -32.42
CA PRO A 725 -13.92 14.51 -32.93
C PRO A 725 -13.60 13.03 -33.09
N ASP A 726 -14.36 12.17 -32.44
CA ASP A 726 -14.26 10.72 -32.59
C ASP A 726 -15.62 10.03 -32.30
N ARG A 727 -15.63 8.69 -32.29
CA ARG A 727 -16.83 7.87 -32.06
C ARG A 727 -17.04 7.42 -30.62
N ALA A 728 -16.15 7.81 -29.71
CA ALA A 728 -16.22 7.46 -28.29
C ALA A 728 -17.12 8.42 -27.49
N GLY A 729 -17.62 9.48 -28.10
CA GLY A 729 -18.50 10.46 -27.48
C GLY A 729 -19.98 10.06 -27.40
N SER A 730 -20.36 8.84 -27.78
CA SER A 730 -21.72 8.36 -27.57
C SER A 730 -22.06 8.40 -26.08
N GLU A 731 -23.18 9.03 -25.72
CA GLU A 731 -23.66 9.17 -24.32
C GLU A 731 -22.86 10.14 -23.41
N LYS A 732 -21.91 10.90 -23.96
CA LYS A 732 -21.16 11.94 -23.22
C LYS A 732 -21.72 13.33 -23.54
N TYR A 733 -22.23 14.02 -22.52
CA TYR A 733 -22.89 15.32 -22.65
C TYR A 733 -22.38 16.32 -21.62
N TRP A 734 -22.38 17.60 -21.98
CA TRP A 734 -22.33 18.69 -21.01
C TRP A 734 -23.71 18.88 -20.40
N LEU A 735 -23.75 19.29 -19.12
CA LEU A 735 -24.98 19.58 -18.40
C LEU A 735 -24.96 21.03 -17.91
N ILE A 736 -25.96 21.81 -18.31
CA ILE A 736 -26.25 23.12 -17.72
C ILE A 736 -27.34 22.93 -16.68
N ASP A 737 -27.02 23.16 -15.40
CA ASP A 737 -27.95 23.07 -14.27
C ASP A 737 -28.33 24.45 -13.75
N GLY A 738 -29.41 25.03 -14.27
CA GLY A 738 -29.87 26.35 -13.87
C GLY A 738 -30.43 26.43 -12.45
N ARG A 739 -30.64 25.31 -11.76
CA ARG A 739 -31.11 25.31 -10.36
C ARG A 739 -30.05 25.90 -9.42
N GLN A 740 -28.77 25.72 -9.76
CA GLN A 740 -27.66 26.26 -8.97
C GLN A 740 -27.54 27.78 -9.09
N ASP A 741 -27.97 28.32 -10.23
CA ASP A 741 -27.89 29.76 -10.55
C ASP A 741 -29.17 30.54 -10.20
N GLY A 742 -30.18 29.87 -9.63
CA GLY A 742 -31.49 30.47 -9.37
C GLY A 742 -32.27 30.83 -10.65
N ALA A 743 -31.97 30.18 -11.77
CA ALA A 743 -32.62 30.41 -13.04
C ALA A 743 -34.08 29.96 -13.02
N THR A 744 -34.91 30.60 -13.85
CA THR A 744 -36.34 30.27 -14.02
C THR A 744 -36.58 29.57 -15.36
N VAL A 745 -37.71 28.87 -15.51
CA VAL A 745 -38.06 28.23 -16.78
C VAL A 745 -38.04 29.27 -17.91
N GLY A 746 -37.34 28.95 -19.00
CA GLY A 746 -37.15 29.86 -20.13
C GLY A 746 -35.98 30.84 -20.02
N THR A 747 -35.08 30.66 -19.05
CA THR A 747 -33.83 31.43 -18.95
C THR A 747 -32.83 30.98 -20.01
N HIS A 748 -32.09 31.91 -20.63
CA HIS A 748 -31.11 31.63 -21.68
C HIS A 748 -29.67 31.67 -21.14
N TYR A 749 -28.87 30.69 -21.56
CA TYR A 749 -27.42 30.64 -21.39
C TYR A 749 -26.76 30.83 -22.75
N ARG A 750 -25.84 31.77 -22.84
CA ARG A 750 -24.95 31.88 -24.00
C ARG A 750 -23.79 30.92 -23.80
N VAL A 751 -23.66 29.93 -24.68
CA VAL A 751 -22.54 28.99 -24.70
C VAL A 751 -21.55 29.46 -25.76
N SER A 752 -20.27 29.44 -25.41
CA SER A 752 -19.15 29.78 -26.29
C SER A 752 -18.20 28.59 -26.33
N PHE A 753 -17.98 28.04 -27.52
CA PHE A 753 -17.05 26.94 -27.77
C PHE A 753 -15.91 27.40 -28.67
N THR A 754 -14.66 27.15 -28.28
CA THR A 754 -13.47 27.48 -29.09
C THR A 754 -12.72 26.21 -29.45
N TRP A 755 -12.41 26.04 -30.73
CA TRP A 755 -11.60 24.93 -31.22
C TRP A 755 -10.32 25.47 -31.88
N GLY A 756 -9.26 25.57 -31.07
CA GLY A 756 -7.94 26.02 -31.51
C GLY A 756 -7.11 24.92 -32.17
N ALA A 757 -5.90 25.27 -32.59
CA ALA A 757 -4.97 24.34 -33.24
C ALA A 757 -4.44 23.24 -32.29
N SER A 758 -4.40 23.53 -30.99
CA SER A 758 -3.84 22.65 -29.96
C SER A 758 -4.59 22.81 -28.64
N TRP A 759 -5.89 23.09 -28.65
CA TRP A 759 -6.75 23.08 -27.47
C TRP A 759 -8.22 23.29 -27.88
N LYS A 760 -9.13 22.84 -27.02
CA LYS A 760 -10.58 23.13 -27.09
C LYS A 760 -11.04 23.69 -25.76
N SER A 761 -11.94 24.67 -25.75
CA SER A 761 -12.62 25.11 -24.53
C SER A 761 -14.10 25.31 -24.78
N ILE A 762 -14.88 25.20 -23.70
CA ILE A 762 -16.28 25.55 -23.69
C ILE A 762 -16.57 26.34 -22.42
N SER A 763 -17.50 27.27 -22.49
CA SER A 763 -17.99 28.02 -21.33
C SER A 763 -19.42 28.45 -21.59
N TRP A 764 -20.20 28.71 -20.54
CA TRP A 764 -21.53 29.28 -20.69
C TRP A 764 -21.82 30.34 -19.63
N LYS A 765 -22.60 31.35 -20.01
CA LYS A 765 -23.00 32.44 -19.12
C LYS A 765 -24.48 32.69 -19.19
N LEU A 766 -25.07 32.99 -18.04
CA LEU A 766 -26.44 33.46 -17.91
C LEU A 766 -26.62 34.75 -18.72
N GLN A 767 -27.57 34.78 -19.65
CA GLN A 767 -27.96 36.04 -20.30
C GLN A 767 -28.89 36.81 -19.37
N ALA A 768 -28.51 38.04 -19.04
CA ALA A 768 -29.36 38.95 -18.27
C ALA A 768 -30.68 39.20 -19.02
N LYS A 769 -31.78 39.29 -18.28
CA LYS A 769 -33.16 39.44 -18.79
C LYS A 769 -33.41 40.69 -19.65
N GLU A 770 -32.43 41.57 -19.83
CA GLU A 770 -32.57 42.88 -20.50
C GLU A 770 -32.18 42.90 -21.99
N THR A 771 -31.97 41.76 -22.65
CA THR A 771 -31.68 41.74 -24.10
C THR A 771 -32.44 40.64 -24.86
N LEU A 772 -33.75 40.56 -24.63
CA LEU A 772 -34.69 39.83 -25.50
C LEU A 772 -35.79 40.78 -26.03
N LEU A 773 -35.35 41.95 -26.49
CA LEU A 773 -36.06 42.74 -27.50
C LEU A 773 -35.02 42.99 -28.61
N ASP A 774 -35.36 42.51 -29.80
CA ASP A 774 -34.64 42.62 -31.09
C ASP A 774 -33.49 41.62 -31.36
N ALA A 775 -33.86 40.40 -31.75
CA ALA A 775 -33.40 39.71 -32.98
C ALA A 775 -34.18 38.40 -33.18
#